data_AF-A0A834HE13-F1
#
_entry.id   AF-A0A834HE13-F1
#
_cell.length_a   1.000
_cell.length_b   1.000
_cell.length_c   1.000
_cell.angle_alpha   90.00
_cell.angle_beta   90.00
_cell.angle_gamma   90.00
#
_symmetry.space_group_name_H-M   'P 1'
#
loop_
_entity.id
_entity.type
_entity.pdbx_description
1 polymer ?
#
loop_
_entity_poly.entity_id
_entity_poly.type
_entity_poly.pdbx_seq_one_letter_code
_entity_poly.pdbx_strand_id
1 'polypeptide(L)'
;MESSAFSIETLVKKVREEIFSTFDVYNSFISASAYDTAWLAMIPENPNKFEQCSGPMFKDCLEWVLNNQKEEGFWGERDMNGLPTIDSLPSTLACIVALKKWNLGDTNINKGLAFVRENSEMLLKERHHSLPRWFTIVFPAMVELAQATGLGVADEVKGVLADVLLKRQQFLETEGDVNDYQCYPPLLSFLEALPSTRNIDREIILKSLNKDGSLFHSPSATAYAFMATGERKCKEYFERLVRRCPRGVPPMYPMDEELIKLSLVNQVMRLGLAEYFSAEIEVILLEAYRSYKRPQTRVGNLKPAQLYKDSLAFRLLRMHGYDITPWSFCWFVHDEDILAHIERNSGYFMSAMLNIYRATDLMFSGENELKEARSFARKLLEKNMIRRRCEGDGLLEMPSFHEVVEHELSLPWIARLDHLDHRFWIEANDHVDALWIAKASFYRLSCLHNDKLMKLAVENYKLRQSIYQRELEEVTRWSKEWGLSEMGFGREKTTYCYFAVAASSSLPRDSAVRLIAAKSAILITVADDFFDMKGSLDDLQSLNAAVQRWDGKGLCGHGRIIFEALDGLVTDIAKKHLRQQGSDITDNLQDIWRETFGSWLVETTWSNNRYIPSMEEYLETGMISVASHTMVLPASCFLNPNLPNHKLKPSQYEPITKSLMASSRLLNDIQSYQKEQLEGKTNLVLLHLNGNPKAEIEDSISYAKGMLDEKKTELLEHVLMDYGSNDLPKPCKLLHLSCLKVFQMFFNSSNRFDSDTELFHDIKRGIYIPPENPVPRRIPSPSKMETKCSKVKARLIGESKYQGNRNFNIGQNFARRATPIQVGRDKVSIPPKFGLCFPATKDFQWTAGFRGNFGRVFLLGRGY
;
A
#
# COMPACT_ATOMS: atom_id res chain seq x y z
N MET A 1 -17.76 16.06 -19.72
CA MET A 1 -16.30 16.11 -19.42
C MET A 1 -15.88 17.48 -18.91
N GLU A 2 -16.22 18.57 -19.59
CA GLU A 2 -15.78 19.94 -19.22
C GLU A 2 -16.19 20.35 -17.79
N SER A 3 -17.42 20.07 -17.35
CA SER A 3 -17.86 20.36 -15.98
C SER A 3 -17.08 19.56 -14.89
N SER A 4 -16.64 18.34 -15.20
CA SER A 4 -15.82 17.52 -14.28
C SER A 4 -14.37 17.99 -14.26
N ALA A 5 -13.81 18.38 -15.41
CA ALA A 5 -12.46 18.94 -15.51
C ALA A 5 -12.33 20.26 -14.73
N PHE A 6 -13.30 21.16 -14.86
CA PHE A 6 -13.33 22.42 -14.10
C PHE A 6 -13.43 22.20 -12.58
N SER A 7 -14.22 21.21 -12.16
CA SER A 7 -14.31 20.79 -10.75
C SER A 7 -12.98 20.26 -10.22
N ILE A 8 -12.28 19.42 -11.00
CA ILE A 8 -10.95 18.89 -10.66
C ILE A 8 -9.93 20.02 -10.55
N GLU A 9 -9.85 20.92 -11.52
CA GLU A 9 -8.91 22.06 -11.47
C GLU A 9 -9.15 22.96 -10.26
N THR A 10 -10.41 23.21 -9.91
CA THR A 10 -10.78 23.96 -8.71
C THR A 10 -10.33 23.23 -7.44
N LEU A 11 -10.49 21.90 -7.37
CA LEU A 11 -10.02 21.08 -6.25
C LEU A 11 -8.49 21.06 -6.16
N VAL A 12 -7.79 20.91 -7.29
CA VAL A 12 -6.32 20.95 -7.36
C VAL A 12 -5.81 22.30 -6.82
N LYS A 13 -6.41 23.42 -7.25
CA LYS A 13 -6.03 24.75 -6.76
C LYS A 13 -6.21 24.87 -5.25
N LYS A 14 -7.36 24.43 -4.72
CA LYS A 14 -7.63 24.44 -3.27
C LYS A 14 -6.65 23.58 -2.49
N VAL A 15 -6.39 22.36 -2.97
CA VAL A 15 -5.41 21.46 -2.35
C VAL A 15 -4.01 22.07 -2.38
N ARG A 16 -3.61 22.69 -3.49
CA ARG A 16 -2.33 23.39 -3.59
C ARG A 16 -2.22 24.56 -2.60
N GLU A 17 -3.25 25.38 -2.49
CA GLU A 17 -3.28 26.53 -1.57
C GLU A 17 -3.25 26.09 -0.10
N GLU A 18 -4.02 25.06 0.26
CA GLU A 18 -4.20 24.63 1.66
C GLU A 18 -3.11 23.69 2.16
N ILE A 19 -2.57 22.83 1.28
CA ILE A 19 -1.58 21.82 1.65
C ILE A 19 -0.17 22.32 1.27
N PHE A 20 0.06 22.72 0.03
CA PHE A 20 1.42 22.97 -0.47
C PHE A 20 1.90 24.42 -0.35
N SER A 21 1.03 25.43 -0.34
CA SER A 21 1.46 26.84 -0.46
C SER A 21 1.85 27.50 0.85
N THR A 22 1.22 27.13 1.97
CA THR A 22 1.54 27.68 3.30
C THR A 22 2.72 26.97 3.94
N PHE A 23 2.94 25.68 3.59
CA PHE A 23 3.91 24.73 4.15
C PHE A 23 4.21 24.87 5.66
N ASP A 24 3.26 25.41 6.44
CA ASP A 24 3.32 25.39 7.89
C ASP A 24 2.82 24.02 8.35
N VAL A 25 3.77 23.09 8.44
CA VAL A 25 3.57 21.70 8.87
C VAL A 25 2.73 21.64 10.14
N TYR A 26 2.91 22.57 11.08
CA TYR A 26 2.24 22.52 12.37
C TYR A 26 0.79 23.01 12.32
N ASN A 27 0.51 24.05 11.54
CA ASN A 27 -0.83 24.61 11.44
C ASN A 27 -1.74 23.88 10.45
N SER A 28 -1.15 23.22 9.44
CA SER A 28 -1.93 22.64 8.33
C SER A 28 -1.98 21.11 8.35
N PHE A 29 -1.06 20.45 9.06
CA PHE A 29 -0.86 18.99 8.94
C PHE A 29 -0.99 18.20 10.24
N ILE A 30 -0.95 18.86 11.40
CA ILE A 30 -0.93 18.16 12.69
C ILE A 30 -2.22 18.46 13.46
N SER A 31 -2.95 17.41 13.83
CA SER A 31 -4.13 17.55 14.68
C SER A 31 -3.74 17.95 16.11
N ALA A 32 -4.54 18.83 16.72
CA ALA A 32 -4.37 19.19 18.12
C ALA A 32 -4.71 18.00 19.04
N SER A 33 -3.88 17.78 20.06
CA SER A 33 -4.17 16.84 21.13
C SER A 33 -4.95 17.56 22.22
N ALA A 34 -6.21 17.17 22.41
CA ALA A 34 -7.02 17.70 23.50
C ALA A 34 -6.42 17.37 24.88
N TYR A 35 -5.85 16.18 25.02
CA TYR A 35 -5.15 15.74 26.22
C TYR A 35 -3.97 16.67 26.58
N ASP A 36 -3.06 16.90 25.64
CA ASP A 36 -1.88 17.75 25.87
C ASP A 36 -2.25 19.23 26.03
N THR A 37 -3.25 19.70 25.26
CA THR A 37 -3.76 21.08 25.38
C THR A 37 -4.36 21.32 26.76
N ALA A 38 -5.08 20.35 27.32
CA ALA A 38 -5.61 20.44 28.67
C ALA A 38 -4.50 20.48 29.74
N TRP A 39 -3.42 19.71 29.57
CA TRP A 39 -2.27 19.76 30.47
C TRP A 39 -1.58 21.12 30.49
N LEU A 40 -1.44 21.76 29.33
CA LEU A 40 -0.91 23.14 29.26
C LEU A 40 -1.88 24.15 29.87
N ALA A 41 -3.19 23.98 29.66
CA ALA A 41 -4.22 24.83 30.25
C ALA A 41 -4.23 24.78 31.79
N MET A 42 -3.72 23.71 32.40
CA MET A 42 -3.61 23.57 33.86
C MET A 42 -2.41 24.30 34.47
N ILE A 43 -1.46 24.81 33.68
CA ILE A 43 -0.24 25.46 34.20
C ILE A 43 -0.59 26.83 34.82
N PRO A 44 -0.30 27.08 36.11
CA PRO A 44 -0.53 28.39 36.73
C PRO A 44 0.53 29.41 36.30
N GLU A 45 0.16 30.70 36.27
CA GLU A 45 1.06 31.81 35.90
C GLU A 45 2.28 31.94 36.84
N ASN A 46 2.12 31.60 38.13
CA ASN A 46 3.20 31.50 39.10
C ASN A 46 3.17 30.14 39.84
N PRO A 47 3.86 29.11 39.33
CA PRO A 47 3.87 27.79 39.96
C PRO A 47 4.53 27.77 41.36
N ASN A 48 5.33 28.79 41.69
CA ASN A 48 6.08 28.89 42.96
C ASN A 48 5.37 29.70 44.06
N LYS A 49 4.16 30.23 43.82
CA LYS A 49 3.38 30.95 44.83
C LYS A 49 2.15 30.13 45.25
N PHE A 50 1.98 29.92 46.55
CA PHE A 50 0.82 29.26 47.17
C PHE A 50 -0.50 30.08 47.10
N GLU A 51 -0.56 31.16 46.31
CA GLU A 51 -1.75 32.01 46.22
C GLU A 51 -2.78 31.42 45.24
N GLN A 52 -4.00 31.21 45.72
CA GLN A 52 -5.16 30.67 44.99
C GLN A 52 -5.68 31.58 43.83
N CYS A 53 -4.94 32.61 43.43
CA CYS A 53 -5.41 33.66 42.50
C CYS A 53 -4.49 33.92 41.28
N SER A 54 -3.58 33.02 40.93
CA SER A 54 -2.87 33.14 39.63
C SER A 54 -3.72 32.51 38.53
N GLY A 55 -4.05 33.22 37.45
CA GLY A 55 -4.74 32.64 36.29
C GLY A 55 -3.88 31.60 35.54
N PRO A 56 -4.42 30.98 34.47
CA PRO A 56 -3.65 30.06 33.64
C PRO A 56 -2.54 30.82 32.90
N MET A 57 -1.34 30.23 32.84
CA MET A 57 -0.20 30.75 32.07
C MET A 57 -0.53 30.81 30.57
N PHE A 58 -1.27 29.81 30.05
CA PHE A 58 -1.65 29.70 28.65
C PHE A 58 -3.17 29.80 28.51
N LYS A 59 -3.70 31.03 28.55
CA LYS A 59 -5.14 31.33 28.43
C LYS A 59 -5.74 30.76 27.14
N ASP A 60 -5.01 30.87 26.02
CA ASP A 60 -5.46 30.38 24.71
C ASP A 60 -5.71 28.87 24.71
N CYS A 61 -4.91 28.08 25.46
CA CYS A 61 -5.14 26.64 25.60
C CYS A 61 -6.44 26.35 26.38
N LEU A 62 -6.73 27.14 27.43
CA LEU A 62 -7.96 26.98 28.20
C LEU A 62 -9.20 27.38 27.39
N GLU A 63 -9.11 28.47 26.63
CA GLU A 63 -10.15 28.88 25.69
C GLU A 63 -10.37 27.84 24.59
N TRP A 64 -9.30 27.24 24.08
CA TRP A 64 -9.39 26.12 23.15
C TRP A 64 -10.17 24.95 23.75
N VAL A 65 -9.87 24.55 25.00
CA VAL A 65 -10.59 23.47 25.68
C VAL A 65 -12.08 23.80 25.80
N LEU A 66 -12.45 25.02 26.20
CA LEU A 66 -13.85 25.45 26.30
C LEU A 66 -14.60 25.33 24.96
N ASN A 67 -13.94 25.69 23.87
CA ASN A 67 -14.57 25.87 22.55
C ASN A 67 -14.49 24.63 21.63
N ASN A 68 -13.77 23.57 22.01
CA ASN A 68 -13.54 22.39 21.16
C ASN A 68 -14.18 21.09 21.68
N GLN A 69 -15.12 21.16 22.63
CA GLN A 69 -15.94 20.00 23.02
C GLN A 69 -16.85 19.59 21.85
N LYS A 70 -16.89 18.29 21.53
CA LYS A 70 -17.84 17.75 20.54
C LYS A 70 -19.28 17.79 21.09
N GLU A 71 -20.28 17.74 20.22
CA GLU A 71 -21.69 17.84 20.60
C GLU A 71 -22.12 16.77 21.63
N GLU A 72 -21.55 15.57 21.53
CA GLU A 72 -21.77 14.41 22.41
C GLU A 72 -21.02 14.51 23.74
N GLY A 73 -20.29 15.61 23.98
CA GLY A 73 -19.69 15.90 25.28
C GLY A 73 -18.24 15.46 25.46
N PHE A 74 -17.62 14.80 24.49
CA PHE A 74 -16.21 14.40 24.58
C PHE A 74 -15.25 15.39 23.92
N TRP A 75 -13.98 15.27 24.30
CA TRP A 75 -12.85 15.83 23.55
C TRP A 75 -12.00 14.69 23.00
N GLY A 76 -11.45 14.91 21.81
CA GLY A 76 -10.70 13.91 21.07
C GLY A 76 -11.19 13.80 19.63
N GLU A 77 -10.61 12.84 18.93
CA GLU A 77 -10.93 12.57 17.54
C GLU A 77 -12.07 11.56 17.39
N ARG A 78 -12.79 11.68 16.28
CA ARG A 78 -13.75 10.66 15.86
C ARG A 78 -13.05 9.57 15.06
N ASP A 79 -13.63 8.38 15.07
CA ASP A 79 -13.36 7.35 14.08
C ASP A 79 -14.15 7.63 12.78
N MET A 80 -14.01 6.73 11.82
CA MET A 80 -14.62 6.86 10.49
C MET A 80 -16.15 6.76 10.50
N ASN A 81 -16.74 6.14 11.53
CA ASN A 81 -18.19 6.08 11.71
C ASN A 81 -18.72 7.35 12.42
N GLY A 82 -17.85 8.33 12.68
CA GLY A 82 -18.16 9.49 13.49
C GLY A 82 -18.25 9.16 14.99
N LEU A 83 -17.83 7.97 15.41
CA LEU A 83 -17.89 7.51 16.80
C LEU A 83 -16.65 7.96 17.57
N PRO A 84 -16.74 8.16 18.89
CA PRO A 84 -15.58 8.43 19.72
C PRO A 84 -14.57 7.27 19.69
N THR A 85 -13.28 7.60 19.68
CA THR A 85 -12.22 6.59 19.90
C THR A 85 -11.94 6.40 21.39
N ILE A 86 -11.19 5.35 21.75
CA ILE A 86 -10.73 5.15 23.14
C ILE A 86 -9.95 6.36 23.68
N ASP A 87 -9.24 7.08 22.81
CA ASP A 87 -8.46 8.29 23.12
C ASP A 87 -9.34 9.42 23.66
N SER A 88 -10.63 9.38 23.36
CA SER A 88 -11.62 10.35 23.84
C SER A 88 -11.80 10.29 25.34
N LEU A 89 -11.62 9.12 25.97
CA LEU A 89 -11.79 8.96 27.42
C LEU A 89 -10.75 9.75 28.24
N PRO A 90 -9.43 9.49 28.12
CA PRO A 90 -8.42 10.26 28.86
C PRO A 90 -8.38 11.73 28.44
N SER A 91 -8.63 12.05 27.17
CA SER A 91 -8.70 13.43 26.69
C SER A 91 -9.84 14.21 27.34
N THR A 92 -11.04 13.61 27.44
CA THR A 92 -12.20 14.23 28.09
C THR A 92 -11.95 14.44 29.57
N LEU A 93 -11.39 13.43 30.27
CA LEU A 93 -11.04 13.56 31.68
C LEU A 93 -10.03 14.68 31.93
N ALA A 94 -8.96 14.77 31.12
CA ALA A 94 -7.99 15.86 31.23
C ALA A 94 -8.65 17.24 31.01
N CYS A 95 -9.53 17.36 30.01
CA CYS A 95 -10.24 18.60 29.70
C CYS A 95 -11.18 19.05 30.83
N ILE A 96 -12.01 18.16 31.38
CA ILE A 96 -12.91 18.51 32.48
C ILE A 96 -12.15 18.88 33.76
N VAL A 97 -11.00 18.24 34.01
CA VAL A 97 -10.10 18.60 35.12
C VAL A 97 -9.54 20.01 34.92
N ALA A 98 -9.07 20.34 33.71
CA ALA A 98 -8.57 21.67 33.39
C ALA A 98 -9.66 22.75 33.58
N LEU A 99 -10.88 22.50 33.12
CA LEU A 99 -12.03 23.38 33.32
C LEU A 99 -12.39 23.55 34.80
N LYS A 100 -12.42 22.44 35.55
CA LYS A 100 -12.73 22.44 36.99
C LYS A 100 -11.70 23.22 37.80
N LYS A 101 -10.41 23.08 37.47
CA LYS A 101 -9.30 23.80 38.14
C LYS A 101 -9.49 25.32 38.13
N TRP A 102 -10.09 25.85 37.07
CA TRP A 102 -10.31 27.29 36.88
C TRP A 102 -11.75 27.73 37.16
N ASN A 103 -12.62 26.83 37.65
CA ASN A 103 -14.05 27.08 37.86
C ASN A 103 -14.76 27.65 36.62
N LEU A 104 -14.50 27.06 35.44
CA LEU A 104 -15.10 27.45 34.17
C LEU A 104 -15.83 26.28 33.53
N GLY A 105 -16.85 26.58 32.72
CA GLY A 105 -17.48 25.61 31.82
C GLY A 105 -18.25 24.48 32.51
N ASP A 106 -19.06 24.78 33.54
CA ASP A 106 -19.87 23.77 34.25
C ASP A 106 -20.74 22.91 33.31
N THR A 107 -21.31 23.53 32.27
CA THR A 107 -22.05 22.80 31.23
C THR A 107 -21.18 21.80 30.49
N ASN A 108 -19.96 22.20 30.11
CA ASN A 108 -19.00 21.33 29.44
C ASN A 108 -18.56 20.17 30.36
N ILE A 109 -18.30 20.45 31.64
CA ILE A 109 -17.94 19.45 32.65
C ILE A 109 -19.04 18.39 32.76
N ASN A 110 -20.31 18.81 32.92
CA ASN A 110 -21.44 17.90 33.06
C ASN A 110 -21.62 17.01 31.82
N LYS A 111 -21.47 17.59 30.62
CA LYS A 111 -21.50 16.82 29.35
C LYS A 111 -20.36 15.81 29.25
N GLY A 112 -19.15 16.19 29.67
CA GLY A 112 -17.98 15.30 29.67
C GLY A 112 -18.13 14.13 30.64
N LEU A 113 -18.66 14.38 31.84
CA LEU A 113 -18.97 13.32 32.80
C LEU A 113 -20.04 12.36 32.27
N ALA A 114 -21.11 12.89 31.67
CA ALA A 114 -22.15 12.07 31.04
C ALA A 114 -21.56 11.18 29.94
N PHE A 115 -20.70 11.73 29.07
CA PHE A 115 -20.02 10.96 28.03
C PHE A 115 -19.19 9.81 28.61
N VAL A 116 -18.35 10.08 29.62
CA VAL A 116 -17.50 9.06 30.24
C VAL A 116 -18.37 7.96 30.85
N ARG A 117 -19.43 8.31 31.58
CA ARG A 117 -20.36 7.35 32.17
C ARG A 117 -21.02 6.45 31.12
N GLU A 118 -21.49 7.02 30.03
CA GLU A 118 -22.28 6.30 29.01
C GLU A 118 -21.42 5.45 28.06
N ASN A 119 -20.17 5.84 27.81
CA ASN A 119 -19.34 5.26 26.74
C ASN A 119 -18.14 4.44 27.24
N SER A 120 -17.73 4.56 28.51
CA SER A 120 -16.56 3.84 29.02
C SER A 120 -16.68 2.33 28.89
N GLU A 121 -17.81 1.76 29.29
CA GLU A 121 -18.01 0.32 29.17
C GLU A 121 -17.99 -0.14 27.71
N MET A 122 -18.62 0.60 26.80
CA MET A 122 -18.67 0.25 25.38
C MET A 122 -17.27 0.27 24.75
N LEU A 123 -16.56 1.39 24.89
CA LEU A 123 -15.24 1.61 24.28
C LEU A 123 -14.17 0.64 24.81
N LEU A 124 -14.34 0.17 26.05
CA LEU A 124 -13.44 -0.79 26.68
C LEU A 124 -13.89 -2.25 26.46
N LYS A 125 -15.20 -2.53 26.37
CA LYS A 125 -15.74 -3.88 26.13
C LYS A 125 -15.38 -4.44 24.77
N GLU A 126 -15.36 -3.59 23.75
CA GLU A 126 -14.92 -3.96 22.41
C GLU A 126 -13.42 -4.32 22.33
N ARG A 127 -12.62 -4.05 23.38
CA ARG A 127 -11.15 -4.19 23.39
C ARG A 127 -10.56 -4.84 24.65
N HIS A 128 -11.34 -5.59 25.45
CA HIS A 128 -10.90 -6.12 26.76
C HIS A 128 -9.55 -6.87 26.74
N HIS A 129 -9.19 -7.51 25.62
CA HIS A 129 -7.92 -8.25 25.52
C HIS A 129 -6.75 -7.44 24.92
N SER A 130 -6.95 -6.20 24.44
CA SER A 130 -5.97 -5.49 23.56
C SER A 130 -5.88 -3.96 23.71
N LEU A 131 -5.91 -3.43 24.94
CA LEU A 131 -5.71 -1.98 25.15
C LEU A 131 -4.25 -1.55 24.89
N PRO A 132 -4.02 -0.40 24.23
CA PRO A 132 -2.66 0.12 24.03
C PRO A 132 -1.93 0.38 25.34
N ARG A 133 -0.59 0.20 25.32
CA ARG A 133 0.28 0.50 26.46
C ARG A 133 0.06 1.92 26.99
N TRP A 134 0.09 2.91 26.10
CA TRP A 134 -0.10 4.31 26.48
C TRP A 134 -1.46 4.54 27.17
N PHE A 135 -2.53 3.94 26.65
CA PHE A 135 -3.88 4.08 27.20
C PHE A 135 -3.94 3.48 28.61
N THR A 136 -3.33 2.31 28.78
CA THR A 136 -3.25 1.59 30.05
C THR A 136 -2.52 2.40 31.12
N ILE A 137 -1.51 3.19 30.74
CA ILE A 137 -0.80 4.09 31.65
C ILE A 137 -1.62 5.34 31.96
N VAL A 138 -2.14 6.00 30.92
CA VAL A 138 -2.73 7.34 31.02
C VAL A 138 -4.16 7.33 31.56
N PHE A 139 -5.01 6.41 31.11
CA PHE A 139 -6.44 6.44 31.45
C PHE A 139 -6.69 6.30 32.96
N PRO A 140 -6.11 5.32 33.68
CA PRO A 140 -6.30 5.23 35.12
C PRO A 140 -5.77 6.47 35.87
N ALA A 141 -4.65 7.03 35.43
CA ALA A 141 -4.11 8.25 36.03
C ALA A 141 -5.05 9.45 35.88
N MET A 142 -5.76 9.55 34.75
CA MET A 142 -6.74 10.62 34.55
C MET A 142 -7.99 10.44 35.40
N VAL A 143 -8.40 9.20 35.67
CA VAL A 143 -9.48 8.90 36.61
C VAL A 143 -9.07 9.30 38.03
N GLU A 144 -7.84 8.96 38.46
CA GLU A 144 -7.26 9.36 39.75
C GLU A 144 -7.21 10.89 39.89
N LEU A 145 -6.76 11.59 38.84
CA LEU A 145 -6.68 13.05 38.82
C LEU A 145 -8.06 13.73 38.88
N ALA A 146 -9.06 13.18 38.19
CA ALA A 146 -10.44 13.67 38.25
C ALA A 146 -11.03 13.50 39.65
N GLN A 147 -10.79 12.36 40.30
CA GLN A 147 -11.22 12.13 41.69
C GLN A 147 -10.56 13.11 42.67
N ALA A 148 -9.25 13.33 42.53
CA ALA A 148 -8.50 14.25 43.38
C ALA A 148 -8.97 15.72 43.25
N THR A 149 -9.60 16.08 42.12
CA THR A 149 -10.19 17.41 41.89
C THR A 149 -11.67 17.51 42.25
N GLY A 150 -12.24 16.47 42.88
CA GLY A 150 -13.62 16.44 43.36
C GLY A 150 -14.66 16.12 42.29
N LEU A 151 -14.26 15.53 41.15
CA LEU A 151 -15.17 15.03 40.12
C LEU A 151 -15.55 13.57 40.42
N GLY A 152 -16.85 13.27 40.47
CA GLY A 152 -17.40 11.96 40.86
C GLY A 152 -17.30 10.88 39.77
N VAL A 153 -16.10 10.49 39.35
CA VAL A 153 -15.86 9.54 38.24
C VAL A 153 -15.73 8.08 38.71
N ALA A 154 -15.42 7.85 39.99
CA ALA A 154 -15.01 6.55 40.53
C ALA A 154 -16.05 5.41 40.39
N ASP A 155 -17.32 5.71 40.63
CA ASP A 155 -18.38 4.71 40.58
C ASP A 155 -18.84 4.40 39.15
N GLU A 156 -18.50 5.25 38.18
CA GLU A 156 -18.95 5.17 36.79
C GLU A 156 -18.10 4.20 35.94
N VAL A 157 -16.82 4.01 36.29
CA VAL A 157 -15.85 3.19 35.52
C VAL A 157 -15.34 1.94 36.29
N LYS A 158 -15.85 1.72 37.50
CA LYS A 158 -15.35 0.77 38.50
C LYS A 158 -15.22 -0.68 37.98
N GLY A 159 -16.19 -1.14 37.19
CA GLY A 159 -16.24 -2.52 36.69
C GLY A 159 -15.18 -2.84 35.64
N VAL A 160 -14.67 -1.83 34.92
CA VAL A 160 -13.72 -2.02 33.80
C VAL A 160 -12.31 -1.53 34.14
N LEU A 161 -12.19 -0.66 35.14
CA LEU A 161 -10.92 -0.07 35.57
C LEU A 161 -9.98 -1.09 36.24
N ALA A 162 -10.52 -2.15 36.87
CA ALA A 162 -9.72 -3.14 37.59
C ALA A 162 -8.68 -3.86 36.69
N ASP A 163 -9.10 -4.30 35.51
CA ASP A 163 -8.21 -4.98 34.55
C ASP A 163 -7.13 -4.04 34.01
N VAL A 164 -7.49 -2.78 33.75
CA VAL A 164 -6.57 -1.75 33.25
C VAL A 164 -5.54 -1.37 34.32
N LEU A 165 -5.99 -1.21 35.57
CA LEU A 165 -5.11 -0.95 36.71
C LEU A 165 -4.11 -2.08 36.96
N LEU A 166 -4.56 -3.34 36.84
CA LEU A 166 -3.67 -4.49 36.97
C LEU A 166 -2.57 -4.47 35.91
N LYS A 167 -2.93 -4.23 34.64
CA LYS A 167 -1.95 -4.10 33.55
C LYS A 167 -1.04 -2.89 33.72
N ARG A 168 -1.57 -1.74 34.18
CA ARG A 168 -0.77 -0.54 34.50
C ARG A 168 0.29 -0.87 35.56
N GLN A 169 -0.10 -1.58 36.62
CA GLN A 169 0.82 -1.97 37.68
C GLN A 169 1.94 -2.89 37.15
N GLN A 170 1.61 -3.83 36.28
CA GLN A 170 2.62 -4.68 35.61
C GLN A 170 3.64 -3.85 34.83
N PHE A 171 3.22 -2.88 34.02
CA PHE A 171 4.16 -2.00 33.30
C PHE A 171 5.02 -1.18 34.27
N LEU A 172 4.42 -0.65 35.33
CA LEU A 172 5.13 0.16 36.32
C LEU A 172 6.20 -0.66 37.07
N GLU A 173 5.95 -1.94 37.37
CA GLU A 173 6.89 -2.79 38.11
C GLU A 173 8.00 -3.39 37.23
N THR A 174 7.73 -3.61 35.94
CA THR A 174 8.65 -4.31 35.03
C THR A 174 9.57 -3.39 34.23
N GLU A 175 9.23 -2.10 34.10
CA GLU A 175 9.94 -1.16 33.25
C GLU A 175 10.73 -0.11 34.07
N GLY A 176 11.96 0.20 33.62
CA GLY A 176 12.77 1.28 34.17
C GLY A 176 12.30 2.68 33.73
N ASP A 177 12.58 3.70 34.55
CA ASP A 177 12.08 5.07 34.33
C ASP A 177 12.71 5.75 33.10
N VAL A 178 14.01 5.52 32.87
CA VAL A 178 14.82 6.15 31.81
C VAL A 178 15.59 5.05 31.08
N ASN A 179 14.88 4.21 30.32
CA ASN A 179 15.52 3.19 29.48
C ASN A 179 15.41 3.58 28.00
N ASP A 180 16.56 3.96 27.45
CA ASP A 180 16.73 4.47 26.10
C ASP A 180 16.72 3.36 25.01
N TYR A 181 16.77 2.09 25.43
CA TYR A 181 16.75 0.91 24.55
C TYR A 181 15.34 0.39 24.23
N GLN A 182 14.28 1.17 24.42
CA GLN A 182 12.90 0.73 24.18
C GLN A 182 12.31 1.32 22.89
N CYS A 183 11.55 0.52 22.13
CA CYS A 183 10.89 0.96 20.89
C CYS A 183 9.64 1.81 21.15
N TYR A 184 9.28 1.95 22.41
CA TYR A 184 8.13 2.68 22.91
C TYR A 184 8.59 3.77 23.87
N PRO A 185 7.79 4.82 24.09
CA PRO A 185 8.18 5.91 24.97
C PRO A 185 8.45 5.40 26.41
N PRO A 186 9.58 5.81 27.04
CA PRO A 186 9.95 5.37 28.39
C PRO A 186 8.91 5.81 29.42
N LEU A 187 8.85 5.20 30.60
CA LEU A 187 7.84 5.57 31.61
C LEU A 187 7.92 7.04 32.02
N LEU A 188 9.12 7.63 32.10
CA LEU A 188 9.27 9.06 32.38
C LEU A 188 8.69 9.96 31.28
N SER A 189 8.51 9.44 30.06
CA SER A 189 7.75 10.17 29.04
C SER A 189 6.28 10.33 29.43
N PHE A 190 5.75 9.56 30.37
CA PHE A 190 4.40 9.65 30.95
C PHE A 190 4.40 10.24 32.37
N LEU A 191 5.37 11.09 32.70
CA LEU A 191 5.56 11.66 34.05
C LEU A 191 4.26 12.15 34.71
N GLU A 192 3.36 12.78 33.94
CA GLU A 192 2.09 13.31 34.40
C GLU A 192 1.04 12.24 34.76
N ALA A 193 1.26 11.00 34.34
CA ALA A 193 0.39 9.85 34.54
C ALA A 193 1.01 8.79 35.47
N LEU A 194 2.18 9.06 36.06
CA LEU A 194 2.79 8.17 37.04
C LEU A 194 2.13 8.35 38.42
N PRO A 195 1.94 7.26 39.20
CA PRO A 195 1.36 7.37 40.53
C PRO A 195 2.24 8.22 41.46
N SER A 196 1.62 8.96 42.39
CA SER A 196 2.35 9.75 43.40
C SER A 196 3.24 8.92 44.32
N THR A 197 2.99 7.61 44.42
CA THR A 197 3.81 6.65 45.17
C THR A 197 5.17 6.39 44.53
N ARG A 198 5.31 6.63 43.22
CA ARG A 198 6.56 6.53 42.47
C ARG A 198 7.28 7.88 42.57
N ASN A 199 8.00 8.08 43.68
CA ASN A 199 8.70 9.33 43.98
C ASN A 199 9.88 9.55 43.01
N ILE A 200 9.66 10.28 41.91
CA ILE A 200 10.71 10.60 40.94
C ILE A 200 11.46 11.85 41.40
N ASP A 201 12.77 11.71 41.58
CA ASP A 201 13.64 12.81 41.99
C ASP A 201 13.62 13.95 40.96
N ARG A 202 13.52 15.18 41.45
CA ARG A 202 13.66 16.41 40.65
C ARG A 202 14.94 16.41 39.82
N GLU A 203 16.04 15.86 40.35
CA GLU A 203 17.30 15.79 39.62
C GLU A 203 17.21 14.87 38.38
N ILE A 204 16.45 13.76 38.47
CA ILE A 204 16.23 12.84 37.34
C ILE A 204 15.42 13.53 36.24
N ILE A 205 14.37 14.27 36.62
CA ILE A 205 13.56 15.06 35.68
C ILE A 205 14.44 16.07 34.93
N LEU A 206 15.26 16.84 35.66
CA LEU A 206 16.14 17.86 35.07
C LEU A 206 17.20 17.26 34.14
N LYS A 207 17.78 16.11 34.51
CA LYS A 207 18.76 15.39 33.67
C LYS A 207 18.15 14.81 32.39
N SER A 208 16.85 14.53 32.40
CA SER A 208 16.12 13.92 31.28
C SER A 208 15.53 14.94 30.31
N LEU A 209 15.67 16.25 30.59
CA LEU A 209 15.22 17.30 29.67
C LEU A 209 16.10 17.36 28.42
N ASN A 210 15.45 17.45 27.28
CA ASN A 210 16.10 17.70 26.01
C ASN A 210 16.72 19.11 25.96
N LYS A 211 17.59 19.33 24.97
CA LYS A 211 18.21 20.63 24.74
C LYS A 211 17.19 21.75 24.51
N ASP A 212 16.04 21.41 23.94
CA ASP A 212 14.93 22.33 23.69
C ASP A 212 14.03 22.55 24.92
N GLY A 213 14.33 21.94 26.07
CA GLY A 213 13.54 22.06 27.30
C GLY A 213 12.33 21.14 27.38
N SER A 214 12.08 20.29 26.37
CA SER A 214 11.03 19.29 26.43
C SER A 214 11.45 18.06 27.24
N LEU A 215 10.48 17.37 27.84
CA LEU A 215 10.66 16.02 28.36
C LEU A 215 10.13 15.04 27.31
N PHE A 216 11.05 14.34 26.62
CA PHE A 216 10.76 13.40 25.52
C PHE A 216 9.86 13.98 24.41
N HIS A 217 9.99 15.28 24.11
CA HIS A 217 9.15 15.99 23.13
C HIS A 217 7.64 15.98 23.46
N SER A 218 7.23 15.55 24.66
CA SER A 218 5.83 15.49 25.07
C SER A 218 5.41 16.76 25.81
N PRO A 219 4.39 17.50 25.32
CA PRO A 219 3.90 18.67 26.04
C PRO A 219 3.31 18.33 27.42
N SER A 220 2.51 17.27 27.57
CA SER A 220 1.92 16.91 28.87
C SER A 220 2.97 16.54 29.93
N ALA A 221 3.99 15.74 29.59
CA ALA A 221 5.06 15.39 30.52
C ALA A 221 5.91 16.61 30.87
N THR A 222 6.18 17.46 29.88
CA THR A 222 6.89 18.73 30.11
C THR A 222 6.07 19.64 31.02
N ALA A 223 4.74 19.64 30.93
CA ALA A 223 3.86 20.49 31.73
C ALA A 223 3.93 20.09 33.21
N TYR A 224 3.87 18.79 33.47
CA TYR A 224 4.09 18.26 34.81
C TYR A 224 5.50 18.57 35.32
N ALA A 225 6.54 18.32 34.51
CA ALA A 225 7.93 18.63 34.86
C ALA A 225 8.11 20.11 35.22
N PHE A 226 7.49 21.01 34.46
CA PHE A 226 7.51 22.45 34.75
C PHE A 226 6.81 22.78 36.07
N MET A 227 5.62 22.23 36.32
CA MET A 227 4.90 22.45 37.58
C MET A 227 5.66 21.89 38.79
N ALA A 228 6.40 20.79 38.62
CA ALA A 228 7.20 20.18 39.70
C ALA A 228 8.55 20.88 39.95
N THR A 229 9.14 21.49 38.92
CA THR A 229 10.54 21.97 38.99
C THR A 229 10.72 23.48 38.81
N GLY A 230 9.76 24.18 38.19
CA GLY A 230 9.88 25.59 37.80
C GLY A 230 10.98 25.86 36.76
N GLU A 231 11.46 24.84 36.04
CA GLU A 231 12.59 24.98 35.12
C GLU A 231 12.29 25.91 33.95
N ARG A 232 13.18 26.89 33.72
CA ARG A 232 13.01 27.94 32.73
C ARG A 232 12.99 27.40 31.30
N LYS A 233 13.78 26.37 30.99
CA LYS A 233 13.81 25.76 29.65
C LYS A 233 12.45 25.18 29.24
N CYS A 234 11.69 24.60 30.17
CA CYS A 234 10.34 24.11 29.90
C CYS A 234 9.39 25.26 29.50
N LYS A 235 9.53 26.43 30.14
CA LYS A 235 8.74 27.62 29.78
C LYS A 235 9.07 28.09 28.35
N GLU A 236 10.35 28.17 28.00
CA GLU A 236 10.77 28.54 26.63
C GLU A 236 10.25 27.55 25.58
N TYR A 237 10.20 26.26 25.92
CA TYR A 237 9.59 25.23 25.09
C TYR A 237 8.11 25.52 24.82
N PHE A 238 7.32 25.82 25.85
CA PHE A 238 5.90 26.14 25.68
C PHE A 238 5.66 27.42 24.90
N GLU A 239 6.46 28.47 25.14
CA GLU A 239 6.36 29.73 24.39
C GLU A 239 6.59 29.50 22.90
N ARG A 240 7.55 28.64 22.52
CA ARG A 240 7.74 28.24 21.12
C ARG A 240 6.57 27.41 20.59
N LEU A 241 6.11 26.43 21.37
CA LEU A 241 5.03 25.51 21.01
C LEU A 241 3.72 26.26 20.76
N VAL A 242 3.26 27.07 21.72
CA VAL A 242 1.98 27.81 21.62
C VAL A 242 2.04 28.86 20.51
N ARG A 243 3.20 29.52 20.33
CA ARG A 243 3.39 30.44 19.20
C ARG A 243 3.28 29.76 17.84
N ARG A 244 3.76 28.51 17.73
CA ARG A 244 3.73 27.74 16.48
C ARG A 244 2.37 27.05 16.27
N CYS A 245 1.68 26.68 17.35
CA CYS A 245 0.42 25.95 17.36
C CYS A 245 -0.67 26.71 18.17
N PRO A 246 -1.20 27.83 17.66
CA PRO A 246 -2.19 28.65 18.37
C PRO A 246 -3.58 28.00 18.50
N ARG A 247 -3.84 26.90 17.78
CA ARG A 247 -5.15 26.22 17.74
C ARG A 247 -5.14 24.90 18.49
N GLY A 248 -4.52 24.88 19.67
CA GLY A 248 -4.26 23.66 20.44
C GLY A 248 -2.94 23.02 20.06
N VAL A 249 -2.32 22.34 21.02
CA VAL A 249 -0.96 21.80 20.87
C VAL A 249 -0.99 20.33 20.43
N PRO A 250 -0.01 19.87 19.63
CA PRO A 250 0.11 18.46 19.24
C PRO A 250 0.51 17.57 20.42
N PRO A 251 0.42 16.23 20.27
CA PRO A 251 0.90 15.29 21.30
C PRO A 251 2.44 15.18 21.36
N MET A 252 3.15 15.70 20.36
CA MET A 252 4.61 15.77 20.32
C MET A 252 5.09 17.04 19.63
N TYR A 253 6.15 17.67 20.16
CA TYR A 253 6.82 18.81 19.52
C TYR A 253 8.30 18.89 19.93
N PRO A 254 9.22 19.25 19.01
CA PRO A 254 9.03 19.37 17.57
C PRO A 254 8.81 18.00 16.91
N MET A 255 8.16 18.01 15.75
CA MET A 255 7.95 16.83 14.89
C MET A 255 8.97 16.82 13.74
N ASP A 256 9.19 15.65 13.16
CA ASP A 256 10.05 15.49 11.99
C ASP A 256 9.33 16.01 10.72
N GLU A 257 9.63 17.25 10.34
CA GLU A 257 9.01 17.90 9.18
C GLU A 257 9.30 17.20 7.86
N GLU A 258 10.49 16.58 7.72
CA GLU A 258 10.88 15.85 6.52
C GLU A 258 10.05 14.56 6.37
N LEU A 259 9.85 13.82 7.47
CA LEU A 259 8.95 12.66 7.47
C LEU A 259 7.54 13.06 7.03
N ILE A 260 6.99 14.16 7.55
CA ILE A 260 5.64 14.62 7.21
C ILE A 260 5.52 14.97 5.72
N LYS A 261 6.53 15.67 5.18
CA LYS A 261 6.64 15.99 3.76
C LYS A 261 6.68 14.73 2.89
N LEU A 262 7.52 13.76 3.24
CA LEU A 262 7.64 12.50 2.50
C LEU A 262 6.35 11.67 2.55
N SER A 263 5.68 11.64 3.70
CA SER A 263 4.39 10.97 3.86
C SER A 263 3.30 11.60 2.99
N LEU A 264 3.27 12.93 2.89
CA LEU A 264 2.38 13.63 1.97
C LEU A 264 2.63 13.25 0.50
N VAL A 265 3.90 13.25 0.07
CA VAL A 265 4.27 12.84 -1.29
C VAL A 265 3.82 11.42 -1.56
N ASN A 266 4.13 10.49 -0.66
CA ASN A 266 3.70 9.11 -0.76
C ASN A 266 2.17 8.98 -0.89
N GLN A 267 1.43 9.77 -0.13
CA GLN A 267 -0.02 9.74 -0.15
C GLN A 267 -0.60 10.24 -1.47
N VAL A 268 -0.11 11.38 -1.96
CA VAL A 268 -0.51 11.93 -3.27
C VAL A 268 -0.22 10.95 -4.40
N MET A 269 0.92 10.26 -4.35
CA MET A 269 1.25 9.20 -5.32
C MET A 269 0.30 8.01 -5.24
N ARG A 270 0.05 7.47 -4.04
CA ARG A 270 -0.85 6.33 -3.82
C ARG A 270 -2.28 6.59 -4.29
N LEU A 271 -2.75 7.82 -4.23
CA LEU A 271 -4.07 8.23 -4.70
C LEU A 271 -4.16 8.47 -6.21
N GLY A 272 -3.05 8.33 -6.94
CA GLY A 272 -2.99 8.63 -8.37
C GLY A 272 -3.13 10.11 -8.71
N LEU A 273 -2.62 10.99 -7.82
CA LEU A 273 -2.71 12.45 -7.94
C LEU A 273 -1.38 13.13 -8.25
N ALA A 274 -0.29 12.38 -8.36
CA ALA A 274 1.06 12.93 -8.54
C ALA A 274 1.19 13.90 -9.72
N GLU A 275 0.48 13.66 -10.83
CA GLU A 275 0.51 14.51 -12.03
C GLU A 275 0.04 15.96 -11.78
N TYR A 276 -0.79 16.19 -10.78
CA TYR A 276 -1.29 17.53 -10.44
C TYR A 276 -0.33 18.33 -9.56
N PHE A 277 0.66 17.67 -8.95
CA PHE A 277 1.55 18.23 -7.93
C PHE A 277 3.02 17.90 -8.19
N SER A 278 3.41 17.71 -9.46
CA SER A 278 4.77 17.30 -9.83
C SER A 278 5.83 18.29 -9.36
N ALA A 279 5.60 19.59 -9.53
CA ALA A 279 6.53 20.64 -9.11
C ALA A 279 6.75 20.63 -7.59
N GLU A 280 5.68 20.47 -6.81
CA GLU A 280 5.74 20.42 -5.35
C GLU A 280 6.45 19.14 -4.85
N ILE A 281 6.18 18.00 -5.50
CA ILE A 281 6.86 16.73 -5.22
C ILE A 281 8.36 16.86 -5.49
N GLU A 282 8.74 17.44 -6.63
CA GLU A 282 10.16 17.64 -7.00
C GLU A 282 10.91 18.48 -5.96
N VAL A 283 10.31 19.57 -5.47
CA VAL A 283 10.91 20.42 -4.41
C VAL A 283 11.14 19.62 -3.13
N ILE A 284 10.12 18.88 -2.66
CA ILE A 284 10.20 18.08 -1.43
C ILE A 284 11.29 17.00 -1.55
N LEU A 285 11.34 16.29 -2.68
CA LEU A 285 12.33 15.23 -2.89
C LEU A 285 13.74 15.79 -3.04
N LEU A 286 13.90 16.98 -3.65
CA LEU A 286 15.20 17.64 -3.73
C LEU A 286 15.71 18.04 -2.33
N GLU A 287 14.83 18.52 -1.45
CA GLU A 287 15.18 18.78 -0.04
C GLU A 287 15.61 17.50 0.67
N ALA A 288 14.85 16.41 0.55
CA ALA A 288 15.18 15.12 1.14
C ALA A 288 16.52 14.57 0.61
N TYR A 289 16.80 14.74 -0.68
CA TYR A 289 18.07 14.33 -1.27
C TYR A 289 19.26 15.14 -0.73
N ARG A 290 19.08 16.45 -0.52
CA ARG A 290 20.09 17.30 0.12
C ARG A 290 20.35 16.88 1.55
N SER A 291 19.31 16.49 2.30
CA SER A 291 19.47 15.92 3.65
C SER A 291 20.24 14.60 3.62
N TYR A 292 19.93 13.71 2.68
CA TYR A 292 20.64 12.45 2.49
C TYR A 292 22.14 12.64 2.23
N LYS A 293 22.53 13.61 1.40
CA LYS A 293 23.96 13.88 1.08
C LYS A 293 24.75 14.54 2.21
N ARG A 294 24.11 15.03 3.28
CA ARG A 294 24.83 15.61 4.42
C ARG A 294 25.46 14.50 5.27
N PRO A 295 26.68 14.71 5.83
CA PRO A 295 27.25 13.78 6.79
C PRO A 295 26.32 13.65 7.99
N GLN A 296 25.69 12.48 8.16
CA GLN A 296 24.82 12.24 9.30
C GLN A 296 25.66 11.71 10.46
N THR A 297 25.71 12.48 11.55
CA THR A 297 26.06 11.92 12.87
C THR A 297 24.89 11.03 13.28
N ARG A 298 25.08 9.71 13.27
CA ARG A 298 24.07 8.77 13.80
C ARG A 298 23.87 9.09 15.27
N VAL A 299 22.74 9.72 15.60
CA VAL A 299 22.34 9.98 16.98
C VAL A 299 21.64 8.71 17.50
N GLY A 300 21.99 8.30 18.72
CA GLY A 300 21.70 6.98 19.28
C GLY A 300 20.23 6.54 19.31
N ASN A 301 20.11 5.20 19.43
CA ASN A 301 18.93 4.34 19.58
C ASN A 301 18.01 4.19 18.35
N LEU A 302 17.76 2.93 17.98
CA LEU A 302 16.86 2.52 16.90
C LEU A 302 15.41 2.94 17.22
N LYS A 303 14.81 3.75 16.35
CA LYS A 303 13.39 4.15 16.46
C LYS A 303 12.60 3.65 15.24
N PRO A 304 11.39 3.08 15.42
CA PRO A 304 10.53 2.68 14.30
C PRO A 304 10.27 3.81 13.29
N ALA A 305 10.06 5.05 13.76
CA ALA A 305 9.86 6.22 12.91
C ALA A 305 11.07 6.54 12.02
N GLN A 306 12.28 6.29 12.52
CA GLN A 306 13.50 6.54 11.75
C GLN A 306 13.62 5.52 10.61
N LEU A 307 13.41 4.22 10.88
CA LEU A 307 13.38 3.20 9.82
C LEU A 307 12.26 3.45 8.80
N TYR A 308 11.09 3.88 9.26
CA TYR A 308 9.99 4.29 8.38
C TYR A 308 10.42 5.44 7.47
N LYS A 309 11.00 6.51 8.04
CA LYS A 309 11.46 7.67 7.28
C LYS A 309 12.53 7.30 6.27
N ASP A 310 13.56 6.57 6.68
CA ASP A 310 14.70 6.24 5.84
C ASP A 310 14.30 5.33 4.68
N SER A 311 13.48 4.30 4.93
CA SER A 311 12.95 3.42 3.88
C SER A 311 11.98 4.16 2.94
N LEU A 312 11.16 5.08 3.47
CA LEU A 312 10.27 5.89 2.66
C LEU A 312 11.04 6.88 1.77
N ALA A 313 12.01 7.58 2.34
CA ALA A 313 12.90 8.49 1.62
C ALA A 313 13.62 7.73 0.51
N PHE A 314 14.19 6.56 0.84
CA PHE A 314 14.85 5.71 -0.15
C PHE A 314 13.92 5.37 -1.31
N ARG A 315 12.73 4.84 -1.01
CA ARG A 315 11.79 4.42 -2.05
C ARG A 315 11.39 5.60 -2.94
N LEU A 316 11.01 6.73 -2.35
CA LEU A 316 10.54 7.90 -3.10
C LEU A 316 11.67 8.53 -3.94
N LEU A 317 12.87 8.70 -3.38
CA LEU A 317 14.02 9.23 -4.08
C LEU A 317 14.42 8.33 -5.26
N ARG A 318 14.50 7.00 -5.04
CA ARG A 318 14.83 6.04 -6.09
C ARG A 318 13.80 6.01 -7.21
N MET A 319 12.50 6.05 -6.89
CA MET A 319 11.44 6.15 -7.90
C MET A 319 11.54 7.41 -8.78
N HIS A 320 12.18 8.46 -8.29
CA HIS A 320 12.34 9.72 -9.01
C HIS A 320 13.71 9.86 -9.71
N GLY A 321 14.58 8.86 -9.59
CA GLY A 321 15.87 8.79 -10.27
C GLY A 321 17.03 9.42 -9.53
N TYR A 322 16.90 9.59 -8.21
CA TYR A 322 18.01 10.00 -7.38
C TYR A 322 18.93 8.81 -7.08
N ASP A 323 20.23 9.01 -7.31
CA ASP A 323 21.27 8.05 -6.94
C ASP A 323 21.44 7.99 -5.40
N ILE A 324 20.97 6.88 -4.85
CA ILE A 324 20.99 6.53 -3.43
C ILE A 324 21.34 5.05 -3.24
N THR A 325 22.02 4.75 -2.15
CA THR A 325 22.47 3.39 -1.82
C THR A 325 21.52 2.70 -0.82
N PRO A 326 21.36 1.36 -0.87
CA PRO A 326 20.58 0.59 0.12
C PRO A 326 20.98 0.86 1.58
N TRP A 327 22.28 1.12 1.81
CA TRP A 327 22.82 1.46 3.13
C TRP A 327 22.14 2.64 3.82
N SER A 328 21.44 3.50 3.07
CA SER A 328 20.63 4.61 3.61
C SER A 328 19.61 4.14 4.65
N PHE A 329 19.08 2.92 4.54
CA PHE A 329 18.15 2.36 5.52
C PHE A 329 18.43 0.89 5.90
N CYS A 330 19.17 0.11 5.10
CA CYS A 330 19.49 -1.31 5.39
C CYS A 330 20.57 -1.51 6.47
N TRP A 331 21.04 -0.46 7.12
CA TRP A 331 22.07 -0.53 8.15
C TRP A 331 21.73 -1.46 9.33
N PHE A 332 20.44 -1.74 9.57
CA PHE A 332 19.98 -2.63 10.66
C PHE A 332 20.20 -4.12 10.36
N VAL A 333 20.41 -4.49 9.10
CA VAL A 333 20.46 -5.89 8.65
C VAL A 333 21.72 -6.62 9.13
N HIS A 334 22.80 -5.87 9.38
CA HIS A 334 24.09 -6.46 9.78
C HIS A 334 24.34 -6.43 11.29
N ASP A 335 23.32 -6.12 12.09
CA ASP A 335 23.41 -6.02 13.54
C ASP A 335 22.39 -6.99 14.19
N GLU A 336 22.91 -8.12 14.70
CA GLU A 336 22.08 -9.18 15.29
C GLU A 336 21.30 -8.71 16.52
N ASP A 337 21.85 -7.81 17.32
CA ASP A 337 21.19 -7.25 18.50
C ASP A 337 20.01 -6.37 18.10
N ILE A 338 20.19 -5.57 17.04
CA ILE A 338 19.13 -4.76 16.44
C ILE A 338 18.03 -5.63 15.84
N LEU A 339 18.38 -6.68 15.10
CA LEU A 339 17.40 -7.62 14.54
C LEU A 339 16.60 -8.31 15.65
N ALA A 340 17.27 -8.81 16.68
CA ALA A 340 16.62 -9.42 17.84
C ALA A 340 15.72 -8.43 18.59
N HIS A 341 16.14 -7.17 18.69
CA HIS A 341 15.35 -6.10 19.29
C HIS A 341 14.08 -5.80 18.49
N ILE A 342 14.16 -5.74 17.16
CA ILE A 342 13.00 -5.57 16.27
C ILE A 342 12.06 -6.78 16.40
N GLU A 343 12.58 -8.01 16.39
CA GLU A 343 11.77 -9.23 16.50
C GLU A 343 11.02 -9.34 17.84
N ARG A 344 11.65 -8.94 18.95
CA ARG A 344 11.03 -8.91 20.29
C ARG A 344 9.92 -7.85 20.40
N ASN A 345 10.05 -6.76 19.65
CA ASN A 345 9.14 -5.61 19.71
C ASN A 345 8.34 -5.44 18.42
N SER A 346 8.03 -6.55 17.75
CA SER A 346 7.54 -6.58 16.37
C SER A 346 6.33 -5.68 16.11
N GLY A 347 5.38 -5.60 17.05
CA GLY A 347 4.19 -4.77 16.90
C GLY A 347 4.46 -3.27 16.77
N TYR A 348 5.57 -2.75 17.32
CA TYR A 348 5.95 -1.35 17.16
C TYR A 348 6.64 -1.05 15.82
N PHE A 349 7.15 -2.08 15.14
CA PHE A 349 7.86 -1.94 13.87
C PHE A 349 7.01 -2.27 12.64
N MET A 350 5.75 -2.69 12.80
CA MET A 350 4.92 -3.17 11.69
C MET A 350 4.81 -2.17 10.52
N SER A 351 4.51 -0.90 10.79
CA SER A 351 4.46 0.15 9.76
C SER A 351 5.82 0.42 9.10
N ALA A 352 6.91 0.29 9.86
CA ALA A 352 8.27 0.45 9.34
C ALA A 352 8.66 -0.76 8.46
N MET A 353 8.34 -1.98 8.89
CA MET A 353 8.59 -3.21 8.13
C MET A 353 7.80 -3.25 6.84
N LEU A 354 6.55 -2.77 6.84
CA LEU A 354 5.78 -2.65 5.61
C LEU A 354 6.44 -1.68 4.62
N ASN A 355 6.95 -0.53 5.09
CA ASN A 355 7.67 0.41 4.22
C ASN A 355 9.02 -0.12 3.75
N ILE A 356 9.75 -0.84 4.59
CA ILE A 356 10.97 -1.57 4.19
C ILE A 356 10.65 -2.60 3.11
N TYR A 357 9.61 -3.41 3.31
CA TYR A 357 9.19 -4.40 2.31
C TYR A 357 8.88 -3.73 0.97
N ARG A 358 8.13 -2.62 0.96
CA ARG A 358 7.84 -1.84 -0.25
C ARG A 358 9.08 -1.19 -0.85
N ALA A 359 10.02 -0.72 -0.04
CA ALA A 359 11.28 -0.12 -0.50
C ALA A 359 12.13 -1.16 -1.25
N THR A 360 12.11 -2.42 -0.81
CA THR A 360 12.86 -3.51 -1.45
C THR A 360 12.29 -3.95 -2.81
N ASP A 361 11.11 -3.48 -3.21
CA ASP A 361 10.60 -3.70 -4.58
C ASP A 361 11.43 -2.95 -5.64
N LEU A 362 12.27 -2.00 -5.23
CA LEU A 362 13.14 -1.18 -6.10
C LEU A 362 14.60 -1.63 -6.08
N MET A 363 14.83 -2.92 -5.88
CA MET A 363 16.15 -3.53 -5.81
C MET A 363 16.78 -3.66 -7.20
N PHE A 364 18.07 -3.31 -7.29
CA PHE A 364 18.91 -3.51 -8.47
C PHE A 364 19.76 -4.78 -8.33
N SER A 365 20.41 -5.15 -9.44
CA SER A 365 21.32 -6.30 -9.44
C SER A 365 22.49 -6.07 -8.48
N GLY A 366 22.85 -7.10 -7.70
CA GLY A 366 23.93 -7.05 -6.72
C GLY A 366 23.61 -6.43 -5.35
N GLU A 367 22.42 -5.84 -5.14
CA GLU A 367 22.03 -5.22 -3.86
C GLU A 367 21.52 -6.27 -2.84
N ASN A 368 22.42 -7.08 -2.29
CA ASN A 368 22.08 -8.20 -1.39
C ASN A 368 21.45 -7.74 -0.06
N GLU A 369 21.81 -6.55 0.44
CA GLU A 369 21.25 -5.97 1.66
C GLU A 369 19.73 -5.73 1.54
N LEU A 370 19.23 -5.44 0.33
CA LEU A 370 17.79 -5.33 0.08
C LEU A 370 17.10 -6.70 0.10
N LYS A 371 17.78 -7.77 -0.37
CA LYS A 371 17.25 -9.14 -0.31
C LYS A 371 17.08 -9.58 1.15
N GLU A 372 18.10 -9.32 1.97
CA GLU A 372 18.08 -9.63 3.40
C GLU A 372 17.01 -8.80 4.14
N ALA A 373 16.95 -7.49 3.87
CA ALA A 373 15.90 -6.62 4.42
C ALA A 373 14.49 -7.08 4.03
N ARG A 374 14.29 -7.49 2.77
CA ARG A 374 13.00 -8.01 2.27
C ARG A 374 12.58 -9.27 2.99
N SER A 375 13.52 -10.22 3.12
CA SER A 375 13.29 -11.49 3.82
C SER A 375 12.91 -11.27 5.28
N PHE A 376 13.68 -10.42 5.98
CA PHE A 376 13.42 -10.08 7.38
C PHE A 376 12.05 -9.38 7.56
N ALA A 377 11.77 -8.36 6.75
CA ALA A 377 10.50 -7.63 6.82
C ALA A 377 9.31 -8.54 6.53
N ARG A 378 9.38 -9.38 5.49
CA ARG A 378 8.33 -10.35 5.16
C ARG A 378 8.08 -11.33 6.31
N LYS A 379 9.13 -11.96 6.83
CA LYS A 379 9.04 -12.91 7.97
C LYS A 379 8.34 -12.26 9.16
N LEU A 380 8.69 -11.01 9.46
CA LEU A 380 8.09 -10.29 10.59
C LEU A 380 6.63 -9.93 10.33
N LEU A 381 6.29 -9.45 9.15
CA LEU A 381 4.91 -9.15 8.77
C LEU A 381 4.03 -10.42 8.85
N GLU A 382 4.46 -11.54 8.24
CA GLU A 382 3.74 -12.83 8.28
C GLU A 382 3.58 -13.37 9.70
N LYS A 383 4.63 -13.31 10.53
CA LYS A 383 4.58 -13.74 11.94
C LYS A 383 3.49 -13.00 12.72
N ASN A 384 3.38 -11.68 12.55
CA ASN A 384 2.35 -10.90 13.24
C ASN A 384 0.94 -11.20 12.69
N MET A 385 0.80 -11.48 11.39
CA MET A 385 -0.48 -11.93 10.82
C MET A 385 -0.97 -13.27 11.39
N ILE A 386 -0.06 -14.22 11.63
CA ILE A 386 -0.39 -15.53 12.21
C ILE A 386 -0.76 -15.40 13.69
N ARG A 387 0.03 -14.63 14.48
CA ARG A 387 -0.22 -14.43 15.92
C ARG A 387 -1.66 -13.94 16.21
N ARG A 388 -2.20 -13.09 15.34
CA ARG A 388 -3.59 -12.62 15.42
C ARG A 388 -4.63 -13.75 15.27
N ARG A 389 -4.41 -14.71 14.35
CA ARG A 389 -5.36 -15.83 14.10
C ARG A 389 -5.41 -16.82 15.27
N CYS A 390 -4.31 -16.98 16.01
CA CYS A 390 -4.16 -18.01 17.03
C CYS A 390 -4.43 -17.54 18.46
N GLU A 391 -4.06 -16.31 18.82
CA GLU A 391 -4.01 -15.92 20.24
C GLU A 391 -4.99 -14.79 20.62
N GLY A 392 -5.70 -14.19 19.65
CA GLY A 392 -6.48 -12.97 19.93
C GLY A 392 -5.63 -11.87 20.58
N ASP A 393 -4.31 -11.94 20.37
CA ASP A 393 -3.33 -11.24 21.18
C ASP A 393 -3.14 -9.80 20.69
N GLY A 394 -3.12 -8.92 21.67
CA GLY A 394 -3.48 -7.52 21.59
C GLY A 394 -2.39 -6.56 21.17
N LEU A 395 -1.58 -6.89 20.17
CA LEU A 395 -0.71 -5.90 19.52
C LEU A 395 -1.47 -5.19 18.38
N LEU A 396 -2.22 -4.16 18.79
CA LEU A 396 -2.35 -2.84 18.14
C LEU A 396 -2.38 -2.74 16.62
N GLU A 397 -3.21 -3.51 15.93
CA GLU A 397 -3.42 -3.31 14.50
C GLU A 397 -4.89 -3.03 14.13
N MET A 398 -5.09 -1.93 13.42
CA MET A 398 -6.35 -1.61 12.76
C MET A 398 -6.69 -2.72 11.77
N PRO A 399 -7.97 -3.19 11.69
CA PRO A 399 -8.39 -4.20 10.73
C PRO A 399 -7.92 -3.92 9.29
N SER A 400 -7.87 -2.64 8.91
CA SER A 400 -7.38 -2.13 7.64
C SER A 400 -5.88 -2.26 7.40
N PHE A 401 -5.03 -2.16 8.44
CA PHE A 401 -3.58 -2.28 8.28
C PHE A 401 -3.23 -3.72 7.88
N HIS A 402 -3.99 -4.69 8.39
CA HIS A 402 -3.90 -6.08 7.95
C HIS A 402 -4.26 -6.24 6.48
N GLU A 403 -5.38 -5.66 6.02
CA GLU A 403 -5.79 -5.72 4.61
C GLU A 403 -4.69 -5.16 3.69
N VAL A 404 -4.00 -4.10 4.11
CA VAL A 404 -2.87 -3.52 3.38
C VAL A 404 -1.68 -4.45 3.33
N VAL A 405 -1.26 -5.00 4.47
CA VAL A 405 -0.12 -5.91 4.50
C VAL A 405 -0.45 -7.19 3.71
N GLU A 406 -1.67 -7.68 3.77
CA GLU A 406 -2.13 -8.82 2.97
C GLU A 406 -2.11 -8.49 1.47
N HIS A 407 -2.61 -7.32 1.05
CA HIS A 407 -2.48 -6.83 -0.33
C HIS A 407 -1.02 -6.73 -0.77
N GLU A 408 -0.15 -6.19 0.09
CA GLU A 408 1.26 -5.99 -0.20
C GLU A 408 2.06 -7.30 -0.31
N LEU A 409 1.75 -8.30 0.53
CA LEU A 409 2.42 -9.60 0.53
C LEU A 409 1.87 -10.57 -0.53
N SER A 410 0.57 -10.53 -0.83
CA SER A 410 -0.09 -11.48 -1.73
C SER A 410 0.25 -11.26 -3.21
N LEU A 411 0.46 -10.00 -3.61
CA LEU A 411 0.71 -9.63 -5.00
C LEU A 411 1.97 -8.76 -5.10
N PRO A 412 3.04 -9.17 -5.82
CA PRO A 412 4.24 -8.35 -5.98
C PRO A 412 3.95 -7.00 -6.63
N TRP A 413 4.66 -5.92 -6.25
CA TRP A 413 4.46 -4.57 -6.83
C TRP A 413 4.50 -4.54 -8.36
N ILE A 414 5.43 -5.29 -8.97
CA ILE A 414 5.56 -5.37 -10.43
C ILE A 414 4.36 -6.07 -11.10
N ALA A 415 3.52 -6.79 -10.36
CA ALA A 415 2.30 -7.43 -10.86
C ALA A 415 1.04 -6.57 -10.67
N ARG A 416 1.14 -5.40 -10.02
CA ARG A 416 -0.03 -4.54 -9.71
C ARG A 416 -0.22 -3.46 -10.75
N LEU A 417 -1.40 -3.38 -11.37
CA LEU A 417 -1.72 -2.31 -12.30
C LEU A 417 -2.00 -1.00 -11.54
N ASP A 418 -1.30 0.08 -11.89
CA ASP A 418 -1.33 1.38 -11.18
C ASP A 418 -2.75 1.86 -10.91
N HIS A 419 -3.63 1.81 -11.91
CA HIS A 419 -5.00 2.30 -11.77
C HIS A 419 -5.77 1.51 -10.69
N LEU A 420 -5.61 0.19 -10.63
CA LEU A 420 -6.25 -0.62 -9.58
C LEU A 420 -5.59 -0.42 -8.21
N ASP A 421 -4.28 -0.20 -8.16
CA ASP A 421 -3.58 0.09 -6.91
C ASP A 421 -4.04 1.44 -6.34
N HIS A 422 -4.21 2.46 -7.19
CA HIS A 422 -4.83 3.73 -6.79
C HIS A 422 -6.24 3.54 -6.25
N ARG A 423 -7.05 2.68 -6.88
CA ARG A 423 -8.38 2.36 -6.38
C ARG A 423 -8.32 1.73 -4.99
N PHE A 424 -7.44 0.74 -4.81
CA PHE A 424 -7.21 0.10 -3.52
C PHE A 424 -6.89 1.16 -2.47
N TRP A 425 -6.00 2.10 -2.78
CA TRP A 425 -5.67 3.17 -1.85
C TRP A 425 -6.78 4.17 -1.63
N ILE A 426 -7.60 4.50 -2.63
CA ILE A 426 -8.79 5.37 -2.45
C ILE A 426 -9.81 4.70 -1.53
N GLU A 427 -10.03 3.39 -1.69
CA GLU A 427 -11.01 2.63 -0.90
C GLU A 427 -10.47 2.27 0.50
N ALA A 428 -9.15 2.09 0.63
CA ALA A 428 -8.47 1.79 1.89
C ALA A 428 -8.00 3.05 2.65
N ASN A 429 -8.04 4.24 2.03
CA ASN A 429 -7.25 5.40 2.47
C ASN A 429 -7.49 5.80 3.92
N ASP A 430 -8.73 5.61 4.36
CA ASP A 430 -9.24 6.11 5.61
C ASP A 430 -8.65 5.41 6.85
N HIS A 431 -7.64 4.54 6.66
CA HIS A 431 -7.23 3.61 7.69
C HIS A 431 -5.74 3.21 7.73
N VAL A 432 -4.86 3.76 6.89
CA VAL A 432 -3.51 3.18 6.67
C VAL A 432 -2.34 4.08 7.08
N ASP A 433 -2.54 5.38 7.20
CA ASP A 433 -1.42 6.28 7.48
C ASP A 433 -1.39 6.75 8.94
N ALA A 434 -1.45 5.79 9.86
CA ALA A 434 -0.88 5.98 11.19
C ALA A 434 0.65 5.89 11.05
N LEU A 435 1.34 7.03 11.12
CA LEU A 435 2.80 7.08 10.93
C LEU A 435 3.54 6.18 11.92
N TRP A 436 3.07 6.15 13.17
CA TRP A 436 3.53 5.32 14.30
C TRP A 436 2.72 5.68 15.56
N ILE A 437 2.98 4.97 16.67
CA ILE A 437 2.29 5.16 17.97
C ILE A 437 3.09 6.14 18.85
N ALA A 438 2.44 7.24 19.24
CA ALA A 438 3.00 8.22 20.17
C ALA A 438 2.65 7.90 21.64
N LYS A 439 3.02 8.82 22.52
CA LYS A 439 2.65 8.81 23.94
C LYS A 439 1.13 8.92 24.20
N ALA A 440 0.33 9.55 23.34
CA ALA A 440 -1.09 9.81 23.65
C ALA A 440 -2.09 9.32 22.59
N SER A 441 -1.63 8.86 21.42
CA SER A 441 -2.48 8.33 20.32
C SER A 441 -1.60 7.94 19.10
N PHE A 442 -2.24 7.53 18.01
CA PHE A 442 -1.59 7.44 16.69
C PHE A 442 -1.28 8.83 16.14
N TYR A 443 -0.12 9.00 15.51
CA TYR A 443 0.13 10.17 14.67
C TYR A 443 -0.77 10.11 13.44
N ARG A 444 -1.86 10.87 13.47
CA ARG A 444 -2.67 11.16 12.28
C ARG A 444 -2.30 12.54 11.78
N LEU A 445 -1.75 12.60 10.58
CA LEU A 445 -1.61 13.87 9.88
C LEU A 445 -2.98 14.25 9.32
N SER A 446 -3.44 15.46 9.63
CA SER A 446 -4.74 15.98 9.19
C SER A 446 -4.83 16.06 7.67
N CYS A 447 -3.71 16.26 6.97
CA CYS A 447 -3.67 16.27 5.50
C CYS A 447 -3.91 14.90 4.87
N LEU A 448 -3.54 13.80 5.54
CA LEU A 448 -3.68 12.45 5.01
C LEU A 448 -5.14 11.98 5.06
N HIS A 449 -5.95 12.66 5.89
CA HIS A 449 -7.39 12.50 6.02
C HIS A 449 -8.15 13.71 5.44
N ASN A 450 -7.55 14.41 4.47
CA ASN A 450 -8.14 15.61 3.90
C ASN A 450 -9.28 15.25 2.93
N ASP A 451 -10.51 15.61 3.29
CA ASP A 451 -11.73 15.38 2.48
C ASP A 451 -11.61 15.91 1.04
N LYS A 452 -10.90 17.03 0.83
CA LYS A 452 -10.73 17.61 -0.51
C LYS A 452 -9.74 16.81 -1.34
N LEU A 453 -8.67 16.30 -0.71
CA LEU A 453 -7.72 15.40 -1.37
C LEU A 453 -8.41 14.08 -1.76
N MET A 454 -9.27 13.52 -0.89
CA MET A 454 -10.06 12.32 -1.22
C MET A 454 -11.08 12.56 -2.31
N LYS A 455 -11.81 13.67 -2.22
CA LYS A 455 -12.73 14.07 -3.28
C LYS A 455 -12.01 14.24 -4.61
N LEU A 456 -10.81 14.84 -4.61
CA LEU A 456 -9.98 14.97 -5.81
C LEU A 456 -9.57 13.60 -6.37
N ALA A 457 -9.14 12.66 -5.51
CA ALA A 457 -8.77 11.30 -5.91
C ALA A 457 -9.95 10.56 -6.58
N VAL A 458 -11.13 10.58 -5.96
CA VAL A 458 -12.35 9.96 -6.48
C VAL A 458 -12.77 10.58 -7.82
N GLU A 459 -12.78 11.91 -7.93
CA GLU A 459 -13.17 12.59 -9.17
C GLU A 459 -12.16 12.35 -10.30
N ASN A 460 -10.85 12.34 -9.98
CA ASN A 460 -9.80 11.97 -10.93
C ASN A 460 -9.98 10.53 -11.44
N TYR A 461 -10.29 9.60 -10.54
CA TYR A 461 -10.53 8.20 -10.91
C TYR A 461 -11.72 8.07 -11.87
N LYS A 462 -12.86 8.71 -11.57
CA LYS A 462 -14.04 8.73 -12.43
C LYS A 462 -13.77 9.36 -13.79
N LEU A 463 -12.96 10.42 -13.84
CA LEU A 463 -12.54 11.04 -15.09
C LEU A 463 -11.77 10.04 -15.96
N ARG A 464 -10.81 9.32 -15.38
CA ARG A 464 -10.04 8.28 -16.07
C ARG A 464 -10.95 7.15 -16.57
N GLN A 465 -11.88 6.66 -15.75
CA GLN A 465 -12.88 5.68 -16.18
C GLN A 465 -13.71 6.15 -17.38
N SER A 466 -14.16 7.40 -17.38
CA SER A 466 -14.91 7.96 -18.50
C SER A 466 -14.08 8.02 -19.79
N ILE A 467 -12.79 8.33 -19.68
CA ILE A 467 -11.85 8.26 -20.81
C ILE A 467 -11.73 6.81 -21.29
N TYR A 468 -11.52 5.88 -20.36
CA TYR A 468 -11.31 4.47 -20.70
C TYR A 468 -12.52 3.82 -21.36
N GLN A 469 -13.74 4.17 -20.94
CA GLN A 469 -14.97 3.69 -21.56
C GLN A 469 -15.07 4.13 -23.03
N ARG A 470 -14.82 5.41 -23.33
CA ARG A 470 -14.90 5.92 -24.71
C ARG A 470 -13.83 5.31 -25.62
N GLU A 471 -12.62 5.19 -25.10
CA GLU A 471 -11.51 4.58 -25.83
C GLU A 471 -11.77 3.10 -26.07
N LEU A 472 -12.30 2.36 -25.09
CA LEU A 472 -12.71 0.97 -25.27
C LEU A 472 -13.79 0.84 -26.36
N GLU A 473 -14.80 1.70 -26.36
CA GLU A 473 -15.81 1.73 -27.44
C GLU A 473 -15.18 1.96 -28.82
N GLU A 474 -14.15 2.82 -28.91
CA GLU A 474 -13.39 3.02 -30.15
C GLU A 474 -12.65 1.76 -30.58
N VAL A 475 -11.89 1.16 -29.68
CA VAL A 475 -11.07 -0.02 -29.98
C VAL A 475 -11.95 -1.22 -30.32
N THR A 476 -13.07 -1.43 -29.62
CA THR A 476 -14.04 -2.48 -29.95
C THR A 476 -14.64 -2.27 -31.33
N ARG A 477 -15.00 -1.03 -31.69
CA ARG A 477 -15.51 -0.72 -33.03
C ARG A 477 -14.45 -0.97 -34.10
N TRP A 478 -13.23 -0.50 -33.88
CA TRP A 478 -12.10 -0.71 -34.78
C TRP A 478 -11.83 -2.20 -35.00
N SER A 479 -11.77 -3.00 -33.93
CA SER A 479 -11.55 -4.45 -33.99
C SER A 479 -12.62 -5.15 -34.84
N LYS A 480 -13.88 -4.72 -34.71
CA LYS A 480 -14.99 -5.24 -35.51
C LYS A 480 -14.94 -4.79 -36.97
N GLU A 481 -14.67 -3.52 -37.25
CA GLU A 481 -14.60 -2.96 -38.61
C GLU A 481 -13.52 -3.63 -39.45
N TRP A 482 -12.39 -3.99 -38.84
CA TRP A 482 -11.31 -4.74 -39.47
C TRP A 482 -11.50 -6.26 -39.43
N GLY A 483 -12.63 -6.77 -38.93
CA GLY A 483 -12.93 -8.20 -38.88
C GLY A 483 -12.12 -9.01 -37.86
N LEU A 484 -11.29 -8.36 -37.03
CA LEU A 484 -10.42 -9.01 -36.05
C LEU A 484 -11.21 -9.73 -34.94
N SER A 485 -12.36 -9.18 -34.54
CA SER A 485 -13.24 -9.81 -33.55
C SER A 485 -14.12 -10.94 -34.12
N GLU A 486 -14.13 -11.13 -35.45
CA GLU A 486 -15.04 -12.05 -36.15
C GLU A 486 -14.26 -13.15 -36.91
N MET A 487 -13.00 -13.40 -36.52
CA MET A 487 -12.11 -14.37 -37.18
C MET A 487 -12.61 -15.82 -37.13
N GLY A 488 -13.44 -16.17 -36.13
CA GLY A 488 -14.01 -17.51 -35.98
C GLY A 488 -13.01 -18.58 -35.50
N PHE A 489 -11.81 -18.16 -35.09
CA PHE A 489 -10.79 -18.92 -34.37
C PHE A 489 -10.04 -17.96 -33.44
N GLY A 490 -9.19 -18.50 -32.57
CA GLY A 490 -8.42 -17.69 -31.62
C GLY A 490 -9.28 -17.07 -30.53
N ARG A 491 -8.66 -16.25 -29.70
CA ARG A 491 -9.25 -15.63 -28.52
C ARG A 491 -9.72 -14.21 -28.87
N GLU A 492 -10.96 -13.87 -28.53
CA GLU A 492 -11.42 -12.47 -28.58
C GLU A 492 -11.00 -11.78 -27.27
N LYS A 493 -9.88 -11.04 -27.31
CA LYS A 493 -9.30 -10.39 -26.12
C LYS A 493 -9.26 -8.87 -26.23
N THR A 494 -10.09 -8.25 -27.08
CA THR A 494 -10.11 -6.78 -27.27
C THR A 494 -10.24 -6.02 -25.96
N THR A 495 -11.22 -6.42 -25.12
CA THR A 495 -11.44 -5.77 -23.82
C THR A 495 -10.26 -5.98 -22.87
N TYR A 496 -9.63 -7.17 -22.90
CA TYR A 496 -8.51 -7.52 -22.04
C TYR A 496 -7.25 -6.73 -22.40
N CYS A 497 -6.90 -6.69 -23.69
CA CYS A 497 -5.77 -5.93 -24.21
C CYS A 497 -5.91 -4.44 -23.87
N TYR A 498 -7.08 -3.87 -24.14
CA TYR A 498 -7.32 -2.45 -23.84
C TYR A 498 -7.26 -2.17 -22.33
N PHE A 499 -7.93 -3.00 -21.51
CA PHE A 499 -7.92 -2.85 -20.05
C PHE A 499 -6.49 -2.89 -19.49
N ALA A 500 -5.67 -3.85 -19.90
CA ALA A 500 -4.31 -4.01 -19.40
C ALA A 500 -3.45 -2.77 -19.71
N VAL A 501 -3.53 -2.26 -20.93
CA VAL A 501 -2.84 -1.01 -21.33
C VAL A 501 -3.35 0.19 -20.53
N ALA A 502 -4.67 0.35 -20.39
CA ALA A 502 -5.27 1.49 -19.70
C ALA A 502 -5.02 1.48 -18.18
N ALA A 503 -4.97 0.30 -17.55
CA ALA A 503 -4.81 0.17 -16.11
C ALA A 503 -3.35 0.10 -15.64
N SER A 504 -2.41 -0.32 -16.49
CA SER A 504 -0.99 -0.51 -16.15
C SER A 504 -0.19 0.75 -15.93
N SER A 505 -0.71 1.89 -16.37
CA SER A 505 0.03 3.13 -16.32
C SER A 505 -0.85 4.29 -15.93
N SER A 506 -0.28 5.15 -15.08
CA SER A 506 -0.79 6.48 -14.80
C SER A 506 -0.42 7.47 -15.91
N LEU A 507 -0.13 6.98 -17.13
CA LEU A 507 0.23 7.81 -18.26
C LEU A 507 -0.79 8.95 -18.39
N PRO A 508 -0.34 10.14 -18.82
CA PRO A 508 -1.17 11.32 -18.95
C PRO A 508 -2.45 11.00 -19.72
N ARG A 509 -3.40 11.92 -19.73
CA ARG A 509 -4.67 11.84 -20.46
C ARG A 509 -4.51 11.69 -22.01
N ASP A 510 -3.37 11.21 -22.47
CA ASP A 510 -3.00 10.89 -23.84
C ASP A 510 -3.64 9.57 -24.31
N SER A 511 -4.70 9.75 -25.07
CA SER A 511 -5.43 8.67 -25.73
C SER A 511 -4.59 7.98 -26.82
N ALA A 512 -3.66 8.69 -27.47
CA ALA A 512 -2.91 8.16 -28.60
C ALA A 512 -2.05 6.96 -28.19
N VAL A 513 -1.29 7.11 -27.10
CA VAL A 513 -0.39 6.08 -26.58
C VAL A 513 -1.17 4.82 -26.22
N ARG A 514 -2.31 4.97 -25.50
CA ARG A 514 -3.16 3.82 -25.10
C ARG A 514 -3.79 3.13 -26.31
N LEU A 515 -4.34 3.88 -27.25
CA LEU A 515 -5.01 3.33 -28.42
C LEU A 515 -4.01 2.59 -29.33
N ILE A 516 -2.81 3.15 -29.55
CA ILE A 516 -1.77 2.51 -30.37
C ILE A 516 -1.32 1.20 -29.74
N ALA A 517 -0.98 1.21 -28.45
CA ALA A 517 -0.55 0.00 -27.75
C ALA A 517 -1.67 -1.06 -27.72
N ALA A 518 -2.92 -0.66 -27.46
CA ALA A 518 -4.06 -1.59 -27.42
C ALA A 518 -4.39 -2.19 -28.80
N LYS A 519 -4.44 -1.38 -29.86
CA LYS A 519 -4.68 -1.86 -31.24
C LYS A 519 -3.57 -2.80 -31.69
N SER A 520 -2.31 -2.48 -31.36
CA SER A 520 -1.17 -3.36 -31.64
C SER A 520 -1.29 -4.69 -30.89
N ALA A 521 -1.61 -4.66 -29.59
CA ALA A 521 -1.80 -5.85 -28.77
C ALA A 521 -2.89 -6.80 -29.32
N ILE A 522 -4.01 -6.22 -29.79
CA ILE A 522 -5.11 -6.99 -30.37
C ILE A 522 -4.69 -7.65 -31.67
N LEU A 523 -4.05 -6.90 -32.56
CA LEU A 523 -3.57 -7.42 -33.84
C LEU A 523 -2.51 -8.51 -33.64
N ILE A 524 -1.57 -8.29 -32.69
CA ILE A 524 -0.59 -9.28 -32.26
C ILE A 524 -1.29 -10.57 -31.81
N THR A 525 -2.28 -10.46 -30.91
CA THR A 525 -2.99 -11.63 -30.37
C THR A 525 -3.69 -12.42 -31.48
N VAL A 526 -4.35 -11.74 -32.41
CA VAL A 526 -5.07 -12.39 -33.53
C VAL A 526 -4.11 -13.03 -34.52
N ALA A 527 -2.99 -12.36 -34.83
CA ALA A 527 -1.98 -12.90 -35.73
C ALA A 527 -1.27 -14.10 -35.10
N ASP A 528 -0.83 -13.99 -33.85
CA ASP A 528 -0.24 -15.08 -33.06
C ASP A 528 -1.14 -16.32 -33.05
N ASP A 529 -2.43 -16.17 -32.70
CA ASP A 529 -3.40 -17.26 -32.73
C ASP A 529 -3.59 -17.86 -34.15
N PHE A 530 -3.39 -17.07 -35.21
CA PHE A 530 -3.43 -17.57 -36.58
C PHE A 530 -2.22 -18.44 -36.90
N PHE A 531 -1.01 -18.03 -36.51
CA PHE A 531 0.20 -18.84 -36.63
C PHE A 531 0.14 -20.12 -35.79
N ASP A 532 -0.49 -20.05 -34.62
CA ASP A 532 -0.48 -21.12 -33.64
C ASP A 532 -1.59 -22.16 -33.77
N MET A 533 -2.78 -21.77 -34.25
CA MET A 533 -3.97 -22.63 -34.18
C MET A 533 -4.58 -22.97 -35.54
N LYS A 534 -4.47 -22.08 -36.53
CA LYS A 534 -5.36 -22.14 -37.71
C LYS A 534 -4.64 -22.13 -39.05
N GLY A 535 -3.60 -21.33 -39.22
CA GLY A 535 -2.93 -21.14 -40.49
C GLY A 535 -2.24 -22.41 -40.95
N SER A 536 -2.42 -22.77 -42.23
CA SER A 536 -1.55 -23.76 -42.85
C SER A 536 -0.17 -23.15 -43.10
N LEU A 537 0.89 -23.98 -43.19
CA LEU A 537 2.23 -23.45 -43.46
C LEU A 537 2.29 -22.60 -44.74
N ASP A 538 1.55 -22.98 -45.79
CA ASP A 538 1.46 -22.21 -47.04
C ASP A 538 0.77 -20.85 -46.84
N ASP A 539 -0.31 -20.80 -46.06
CA ASP A 539 -1.01 -19.56 -45.72
C ASP A 539 -0.11 -18.63 -44.90
N LEU A 540 0.60 -19.18 -43.92
CA LEU A 540 1.51 -18.44 -43.04
C LEU A 540 2.73 -17.91 -43.80
N GLN A 541 3.30 -18.71 -44.70
CA GLN A 541 4.35 -18.27 -45.61
C GLN A 541 3.86 -17.17 -46.56
N SER A 542 2.65 -17.31 -47.10
CA SER A 542 2.05 -16.30 -47.98
C SER A 542 1.81 -14.97 -47.25
N LEU A 543 1.29 -15.03 -46.02
CA LEU A 543 1.09 -13.88 -45.14
C LEU A 543 2.41 -13.22 -44.76
N ASN A 544 3.38 -13.99 -44.27
CA ASN A 544 4.69 -13.44 -43.95
C ASN A 544 5.33 -12.82 -45.19
N ALA A 545 5.31 -13.48 -46.34
CA ALA A 545 5.84 -12.93 -47.58
C ALA A 545 5.13 -11.62 -47.98
N ALA A 546 3.84 -11.46 -47.67
CA ALA A 546 3.09 -10.21 -47.90
C ALA A 546 3.55 -9.09 -46.98
N VAL A 547 3.77 -9.39 -45.70
CA VAL A 547 4.38 -8.45 -44.74
C VAL A 547 5.81 -8.10 -45.17
N GLN A 548 6.62 -9.08 -45.61
CA GLN A 548 7.99 -8.86 -46.10
C GLN A 548 8.10 -8.06 -47.40
N ARG A 549 7.03 -7.94 -48.19
CA ARG A 549 6.99 -7.00 -49.34
C ARG A 549 6.13 -5.75 -49.08
N TRP A 550 5.41 -5.75 -47.96
CA TRP A 550 4.35 -4.80 -47.62
C TRP A 550 3.30 -4.61 -48.73
N ASP A 551 2.86 -5.72 -49.32
CA ASP A 551 1.82 -5.77 -50.36
C ASP A 551 0.93 -7.00 -50.18
N GLY A 552 -0.36 -6.78 -49.92
CA GLY A 552 -1.36 -7.81 -49.67
C GLY A 552 -1.82 -8.57 -50.91
N LYS A 553 -1.32 -8.23 -52.11
CA LYS A 553 -1.68 -8.92 -53.35
C LYS A 553 -1.44 -10.43 -53.23
N GLY A 554 -2.45 -11.22 -53.56
CA GLY A 554 -2.39 -12.69 -53.51
C GLY A 554 -2.82 -13.31 -52.18
N LEU A 555 -3.09 -12.51 -51.13
CA LEU A 555 -3.68 -13.02 -49.89
C LEU A 555 -5.18 -13.28 -50.02
N CYS A 556 -5.65 -14.30 -49.30
CA CYS A 556 -7.06 -14.60 -49.16
C CYS A 556 -7.40 -14.96 -47.70
N GLY A 557 -8.70 -15.07 -47.40
CA GLY A 557 -9.19 -15.48 -46.09
C GLY A 557 -8.64 -14.63 -44.93
N HIS A 558 -8.26 -15.31 -43.86
CA HIS A 558 -7.78 -14.69 -42.62
C HIS A 558 -6.47 -13.93 -42.77
N GLY A 559 -5.54 -14.42 -43.60
CA GLY A 559 -4.27 -13.73 -43.85
C GLY A 559 -4.48 -12.35 -44.48
N ARG A 560 -5.45 -12.23 -45.39
CA ARG A 560 -5.82 -10.94 -45.98
C ARG A 560 -6.36 -9.96 -44.93
N ILE A 561 -7.25 -10.43 -44.05
CA ILE A 561 -7.84 -9.61 -42.98
C ILE A 561 -6.74 -9.07 -42.05
N ILE A 562 -5.83 -9.94 -41.62
CA ILE A 562 -4.71 -9.57 -40.74
C ILE A 562 -3.81 -8.53 -41.41
N PHE A 563 -3.44 -8.74 -42.69
CA PHE A 563 -2.59 -7.81 -43.42
C PHE A 563 -3.25 -6.45 -43.64
N GLU A 564 -4.52 -6.42 -44.05
CA GLU A 564 -5.25 -5.16 -44.28
C GLU A 564 -5.38 -4.35 -42.97
N ALA A 565 -5.67 -5.02 -41.85
CA ALA A 565 -5.71 -4.39 -40.53
C ALA A 565 -4.34 -3.85 -40.09
N LEU A 566 -3.27 -4.61 -40.35
CA LEU A 566 -1.88 -4.22 -40.09
C LEU A 566 -1.49 -2.97 -40.88
N ASP A 567 -1.70 -2.99 -42.20
CA ASP A 567 -1.38 -1.87 -43.08
C ASP A 567 -2.16 -0.62 -42.70
N GLY A 568 -3.45 -0.78 -42.38
CA GLY A 568 -4.30 0.29 -41.86
C GLY A 568 -3.78 0.90 -40.56
N LEU A 569 -3.37 0.06 -39.60
CA LEU A 569 -2.81 0.51 -38.32
C LEU A 569 -1.48 1.26 -38.51
N VAL A 570 -0.54 0.69 -39.26
CA VAL A 570 0.77 1.33 -39.54
C VAL A 570 0.59 2.67 -40.26
N THR A 571 -0.29 2.70 -41.27
CA THR A 571 -0.61 3.91 -42.01
C THR A 571 -1.22 4.99 -41.12
N ASP A 572 -2.13 4.64 -40.20
CA ASP A 572 -2.74 5.59 -39.28
C ASP A 572 -1.71 6.17 -38.30
N ILE A 573 -0.86 5.32 -37.72
CA ILE A 573 0.22 5.73 -36.81
C ILE A 573 1.19 6.67 -37.53
N ALA A 574 1.69 6.28 -38.71
CA ALA A 574 2.65 7.09 -39.46
C ALA A 574 2.07 8.44 -39.88
N LYS A 575 0.81 8.47 -40.37
CA LYS A 575 0.11 9.73 -40.71
C LYS A 575 -0.06 10.62 -39.49
N LYS A 576 -0.41 10.05 -38.34
CA LYS A 576 -0.58 10.81 -37.09
C LYS A 576 0.76 11.37 -36.62
N HIS A 577 1.82 10.57 -36.67
CA HIS A 577 3.17 11.00 -36.31
C HIS A 577 3.68 12.11 -37.24
N LEU A 578 3.53 11.95 -38.56
CA LEU A 578 3.90 12.97 -39.55
C LEU A 578 3.19 14.30 -39.28
N ARG A 579 1.90 14.27 -38.91
CA ARG A 579 1.13 15.47 -38.56
C ARG A 579 1.59 16.14 -37.27
N GLN A 580 2.01 15.37 -36.27
CA GLN A 580 2.38 15.89 -34.95
C GLN A 580 3.86 16.27 -34.82
N GLN A 581 4.74 15.51 -35.46
CA GLN A 581 6.20 15.57 -35.29
C GLN A 581 6.95 15.88 -36.60
N GLY A 582 6.25 15.97 -37.73
CA GLY A 582 6.84 16.38 -39.02
C GLY A 582 7.75 15.34 -39.69
N SER A 583 7.88 14.13 -39.12
CA SER A 583 8.70 13.05 -39.67
C SER A 583 7.87 11.80 -39.98
N ASP A 584 8.16 11.19 -41.12
CA ASP A 584 7.58 9.92 -41.52
C ASP A 584 8.36 8.78 -40.86
N ILE A 585 7.63 7.85 -40.25
CA ILE A 585 8.16 6.67 -39.57
C ILE A 585 7.58 5.38 -40.16
N THR A 586 6.91 5.45 -41.32
CA THR A 586 6.33 4.28 -42.01
C THR A 586 7.31 3.12 -42.05
N ASP A 587 8.50 3.33 -42.63
CA ASP A 587 9.50 2.27 -42.80
C ASP A 587 9.92 1.65 -41.46
N ASN A 588 10.13 2.49 -40.44
CA ASN A 588 10.47 2.01 -39.09
C ASN A 588 9.37 1.12 -38.51
N LEU A 589 8.10 1.50 -38.65
CA LEU A 589 6.99 0.71 -38.17
C LEU A 589 6.87 -0.61 -38.95
N GLN A 590 7.03 -0.56 -40.28
CA GLN A 590 7.02 -1.75 -41.11
C GLN A 590 8.11 -2.74 -40.71
N ASP A 591 9.33 -2.26 -40.48
CA ASP A 591 10.47 -3.09 -40.08
C ASP A 591 10.21 -3.86 -38.78
N ILE A 592 9.62 -3.20 -37.77
CA ILE A 592 9.23 -3.84 -36.50
C ILE A 592 8.22 -4.97 -36.74
N TRP A 593 7.21 -4.74 -37.59
CA TRP A 593 6.23 -5.79 -37.90
C TRP A 593 6.80 -6.91 -38.76
N ARG A 594 7.74 -6.61 -39.68
CA ARG A 594 8.42 -7.62 -40.51
C ARG A 594 9.19 -8.61 -39.65
N GLU A 595 9.93 -8.15 -38.65
CA GLU A 595 10.66 -9.08 -37.77
C GLU A 595 9.71 -9.89 -36.89
N THR A 596 8.60 -9.31 -36.39
CA THR A 596 7.62 -10.04 -35.59
C THR A 596 7.00 -11.18 -36.39
N PHE A 597 6.46 -10.91 -37.58
CA PHE A 597 5.91 -11.96 -38.45
C PHE A 597 6.97 -12.97 -38.91
N GLY A 598 8.20 -12.52 -39.13
CA GLY A 598 9.33 -13.39 -39.44
C GLY A 598 9.61 -14.38 -38.29
N SER A 599 9.63 -13.90 -37.06
CA SER A 599 9.87 -14.73 -35.88
C SER A 599 8.78 -15.78 -35.63
N TRP A 600 7.50 -15.43 -35.82
CA TRP A 600 6.40 -16.41 -35.74
C TRP A 600 6.52 -17.50 -36.81
N LEU A 601 6.90 -17.14 -38.04
CA LEU A 601 7.12 -18.14 -39.08
C LEU A 601 8.29 -19.08 -38.73
N VAL A 602 9.35 -18.57 -38.09
CA VAL A 602 10.47 -19.38 -37.59
C VAL A 602 9.98 -20.38 -36.54
N GLU A 603 9.23 -19.95 -35.53
CA GLU A 603 8.68 -20.83 -34.48
C GLU A 603 7.74 -21.90 -35.05
N THR A 604 6.87 -21.53 -35.99
CA THR A 604 6.02 -22.49 -36.71
C THR A 604 6.86 -23.50 -37.51
N THR A 605 7.92 -23.03 -38.17
CA THR A 605 8.82 -23.89 -38.96
C THR A 605 9.57 -24.88 -38.06
N TRP A 606 10.02 -24.45 -36.88
CA TRP A 606 10.62 -25.34 -35.90
C TRP A 606 9.67 -26.45 -35.48
N SER A 607 8.43 -26.07 -35.11
CA SER A 607 7.40 -27.00 -34.69
C SER A 607 7.04 -28.02 -35.79
N ASN A 608 6.86 -27.55 -37.03
CA ASN A 608 6.53 -28.41 -38.17
C ASN A 608 7.67 -29.38 -38.54
N ASN A 609 8.92 -28.91 -38.50
CA ASN A 609 10.09 -29.73 -38.82
C ASN A 609 10.61 -30.55 -37.63
N ARG A 610 9.99 -30.43 -36.45
CA ARG A 610 10.47 -30.99 -35.18
C ARG A 610 11.93 -30.61 -34.89
N TYR A 611 12.31 -29.40 -35.31
CA TYR A 611 13.61 -28.83 -35.02
C TYR A 611 13.60 -28.37 -33.56
N ILE A 612 14.64 -28.75 -32.82
CA ILE A 612 14.83 -28.35 -31.42
C ILE A 612 15.95 -27.31 -31.44
N PRO A 613 15.64 -26.01 -31.29
CA PRO A 613 16.66 -24.96 -31.27
C PRO A 613 17.51 -25.04 -30.00
N SER A 614 18.67 -24.38 -30.01
CA SER A 614 19.39 -24.11 -28.76
C SER A 614 18.61 -23.11 -27.88
N MET A 615 18.91 -23.06 -26.57
CA MET A 615 18.25 -22.06 -25.69
C MET A 615 18.56 -20.63 -26.11
N GLU A 616 19.75 -20.36 -26.65
CA GLU A 616 20.16 -19.04 -27.14
C GLU A 616 19.36 -18.66 -28.40
N GLU A 617 19.33 -19.54 -29.40
CA GLU A 617 18.56 -19.36 -30.64
C GLU A 617 17.05 -19.19 -30.36
N TYR A 618 16.51 -20.00 -29.43
CA TYR A 618 15.13 -19.89 -28.97
C TYR A 618 14.87 -18.54 -28.34
N LEU A 619 15.74 -18.06 -27.45
CA LEU A 619 15.55 -16.77 -26.78
C LEU A 619 15.65 -15.60 -27.75
N GLU A 620 16.61 -15.61 -28.69
CA GLU A 620 16.74 -14.55 -29.70
C GLU A 620 15.46 -14.40 -30.54
N THR A 621 14.86 -15.53 -30.94
CA THR A 621 13.61 -15.54 -31.69
C THR A 621 12.41 -15.21 -30.80
N GLY A 622 12.34 -15.82 -29.61
CA GLY A 622 11.27 -15.67 -28.63
C GLY A 622 11.12 -14.25 -28.09
N MET A 623 12.24 -13.53 -27.97
CA MET A 623 12.24 -12.11 -27.61
C MET A 623 11.49 -11.25 -28.64
N ILE A 624 11.57 -11.61 -29.93
CA ILE A 624 10.89 -10.90 -31.00
C ILE A 624 9.43 -11.38 -31.12
N SER A 625 9.20 -12.69 -31.02
CA SER A 625 7.87 -13.30 -31.21
C SER A 625 6.86 -12.91 -30.12
N VAL A 626 7.31 -12.65 -28.89
CA VAL A 626 6.45 -12.14 -27.82
C VAL A 626 5.92 -10.71 -28.09
N ALA A 627 6.52 -10.01 -29.07
CA ALA A 627 6.04 -8.75 -29.65
C ALA A 627 5.80 -7.59 -28.66
N SER A 628 6.49 -7.60 -27.50
CA SER A 628 6.32 -6.55 -26.50
C SER A 628 6.84 -5.19 -26.97
N HIS A 629 7.93 -5.18 -27.73
CA HIS A 629 8.51 -4.00 -28.36
C HIS A 629 7.62 -3.44 -29.48
N THR A 630 6.94 -4.30 -30.22
CA THR A 630 5.98 -3.94 -31.29
C THR A 630 4.82 -3.09 -30.77
N MET A 631 4.46 -3.24 -29.49
CA MET A 631 3.46 -2.39 -28.84
C MET A 631 4.09 -1.10 -28.26
N VAL A 632 5.23 -1.22 -27.58
CA VAL A 632 5.79 -0.13 -26.75
C VAL A 632 6.51 0.93 -27.59
N LEU A 633 7.27 0.54 -28.61
CA LEU A 633 8.09 1.49 -29.37
C LEU A 633 7.25 2.46 -30.22
N PRO A 634 6.24 2.01 -31.01
CA PRO A 634 5.37 2.93 -31.73
C PRO A 634 4.60 3.88 -30.79
N ALA A 635 4.11 3.35 -29.67
CA ALA A 635 3.40 4.16 -28.67
C ALA A 635 4.32 5.21 -28.01
N SER A 636 5.61 4.88 -27.83
CA SER A 636 6.61 5.81 -27.26
C SER A 636 6.89 7.04 -28.13
N CYS A 637 6.59 6.99 -29.44
CA CYS A 637 6.76 8.13 -30.35
C CYS A 637 5.75 9.26 -30.10
N PHE A 638 4.70 8.98 -29.31
CA PHE A 638 3.64 9.93 -28.99
C PHE A 638 3.76 10.52 -27.57
N LEU A 639 4.78 10.11 -26.80
CA LEU A 639 5.04 10.67 -25.48
C LEU A 639 5.70 12.05 -25.57
N ASN A 640 5.75 12.77 -24.44
CA ASN A 640 6.45 14.04 -24.35
C ASN A 640 7.42 14.04 -23.14
N PRO A 641 8.75 14.06 -23.36
CA PRO A 641 9.44 13.95 -24.65
C PRO A 641 9.20 12.60 -25.35
N ASN A 642 9.29 12.57 -26.69
CA ASN A 642 9.05 11.38 -27.51
C ASN A 642 10.31 10.54 -27.74
N LEU A 643 10.12 9.29 -28.17
CA LEU A 643 11.20 8.42 -28.59
C LEU A 643 11.83 8.93 -29.91
N PRO A 644 13.17 9.06 -30.00
CA PRO A 644 13.83 9.41 -31.25
C PRO A 644 13.64 8.31 -32.32
N ASN A 645 13.24 8.70 -33.55
CA ASN A 645 12.90 7.75 -34.63
C ASN A 645 14.00 6.70 -34.94
N HIS A 646 15.29 7.05 -34.78
CA HIS A 646 16.38 6.11 -35.06
C HIS A 646 16.43 4.93 -34.07
N LYS A 647 15.86 5.08 -32.87
CA LYS A 647 15.74 4.02 -31.84
C LYS A 647 14.61 3.02 -32.13
N LEU A 648 13.82 3.24 -33.19
CA LEU A 648 12.80 2.29 -33.65
C LEU A 648 13.39 1.12 -34.46
N LYS A 649 14.64 1.21 -34.90
CA LYS A 649 15.24 0.19 -35.76
C LYS A 649 15.67 -1.03 -34.94
N PRO A 650 15.44 -2.27 -35.41
CA PRO A 650 15.86 -3.49 -34.72
C PRO A 650 17.34 -3.51 -34.29
N SER A 651 18.24 -3.03 -35.15
CA SER A 651 19.68 -2.96 -34.84
C SER A 651 20.05 -1.90 -33.78
N GLN A 652 19.10 -1.07 -33.36
CA GLN A 652 19.27 0.04 -32.43
C GLN A 652 18.40 -0.12 -31.16
N TYR A 653 17.87 -1.31 -30.90
CA TYR A 653 17.13 -1.57 -29.66
C TYR A 653 18.03 -1.40 -28.44
N GLU A 654 17.56 -0.54 -27.55
CA GLU A 654 18.23 -0.20 -26.30
C GLU A 654 18.14 -1.37 -25.31
N PRO A 655 19.08 -1.46 -24.35
CA PRO A 655 19.07 -2.52 -23.35
C PRO A 655 17.73 -2.69 -22.64
N ILE A 656 17.07 -1.58 -22.28
CA ILE A 656 15.73 -1.59 -21.66
C ILE A 656 14.67 -2.31 -22.50
N THR A 657 14.68 -2.14 -23.83
CA THR A 657 13.75 -2.79 -24.75
C THR A 657 14.05 -4.28 -24.83
N LYS A 658 15.33 -4.67 -24.90
CA LYS A 658 15.76 -6.08 -24.89
C LYS A 658 15.39 -6.78 -23.58
N SER A 659 15.61 -6.13 -22.43
CA SER A 659 15.23 -6.68 -21.12
C SER A 659 13.71 -6.82 -20.99
N LEU A 660 12.92 -5.92 -21.59
CA LEU A 660 11.46 -6.04 -21.66
C LEU A 660 11.05 -7.27 -22.48
N MET A 661 11.59 -7.41 -23.70
CA MET A 661 11.34 -8.53 -24.60
C MET A 661 11.66 -9.88 -23.92
N ALA A 662 12.85 -10.00 -23.33
CA ALA A 662 13.27 -11.21 -22.63
C ALA A 662 12.37 -11.51 -21.42
N SER A 663 12.07 -10.50 -20.60
CA SER A 663 11.21 -10.67 -19.43
C SER A 663 9.79 -11.11 -19.82
N SER A 664 9.22 -10.51 -20.86
CA SER A 664 7.89 -10.89 -21.39
C SER A 664 7.87 -12.34 -21.87
N ARG A 665 8.89 -12.79 -22.62
CA ARG A 665 8.99 -14.18 -23.10
C ARG A 665 9.12 -15.17 -21.96
N LEU A 666 10.03 -14.89 -21.02
CA LEU A 666 10.27 -15.75 -19.85
C LEU A 666 9.02 -15.87 -18.96
N LEU A 667 8.30 -14.77 -18.76
CA LEU A 667 7.03 -14.77 -18.02
C LEU A 667 5.99 -15.68 -18.67
N ASN A 668 5.84 -15.60 -19.99
CA ASN A 668 4.95 -16.47 -20.73
C ASN A 668 5.39 -17.94 -20.57
N ASP A 669 6.66 -18.26 -20.85
CA ASP A 669 7.18 -19.63 -20.85
C ASP A 669 6.95 -20.36 -19.53
N ILE A 670 7.19 -19.67 -18.40
CA ILE A 670 7.02 -20.22 -17.06
C ILE A 670 5.57 -20.67 -16.82
N GLN A 671 4.58 -19.99 -17.42
CA GLN A 671 3.16 -20.26 -17.21
C GLN A 671 2.50 -21.06 -18.34
N SER A 672 3.12 -21.10 -19.52
CA SER A 672 2.57 -21.77 -20.71
C SER A 672 3.18 -23.14 -21.00
N TYR A 673 4.31 -23.51 -20.37
CA TYR A 673 5.09 -24.71 -20.75
C TYR A 673 4.26 -26.01 -20.84
N GLN A 674 3.27 -26.20 -19.97
CA GLN A 674 2.41 -27.39 -19.99
C GLN A 674 1.54 -27.44 -21.25
N LYS A 675 0.95 -26.31 -21.63
CA LYS A 675 0.16 -26.17 -22.85
C LYS A 675 1.04 -26.42 -24.07
N GLU A 676 2.21 -25.78 -24.11
CA GLU A 676 3.14 -25.90 -25.23
C GLU A 676 3.69 -27.33 -25.36
N GLN A 677 3.94 -28.03 -24.25
CA GLN A 677 4.31 -29.45 -24.26
C GLN A 677 3.24 -30.32 -24.92
N LEU A 678 1.96 -30.08 -24.62
CA LEU A 678 0.83 -30.83 -25.22
C LEU A 678 0.67 -30.54 -26.71
N GLU A 679 0.97 -29.31 -27.12
CA GLU A 679 0.93 -28.86 -28.51
C GLU A 679 2.18 -29.27 -29.30
N GLY A 680 3.22 -29.81 -28.63
CA GLY A 680 4.50 -30.16 -29.24
C GLY A 680 5.35 -28.96 -29.65
N LYS A 681 5.10 -27.80 -29.02
CA LYS A 681 5.82 -26.55 -29.25
C LYS A 681 7.05 -26.43 -28.37
N THR A 682 7.97 -25.57 -28.81
CA THR A 682 9.21 -25.30 -28.07
C THR A 682 8.96 -24.26 -26.97
N ASN A 683 9.56 -24.47 -25.81
CA ASN A 683 9.47 -23.61 -24.63
C ASN A 683 10.82 -23.60 -23.90
N LEU A 684 11.27 -22.49 -23.30
CA LEU A 684 12.57 -22.45 -22.61
C LEU A 684 12.66 -23.43 -21.44
N VAL A 685 11.60 -23.57 -20.63
CA VAL A 685 11.56 -24.50 -19.49
C VAL A 685 11.73 -25.93 -19.99
N LEU A 686 11.07 -26.29 -21.10
CA LEU A 686 11.19 -27.62 -21.70
C LEU A 686 12.56 -27.84 -22.36
N LEU A 687 13.13 -26.82 -23.00
CA LEU A 687 14.47 -26.90 -23.58
C LEU A 687 15.54 -27.12 -22.51
N HIS A 688 15.45 -26.39 -21.40
CA HIS A 688 16.34 -26.58 -20.26
C HIS A 688 16.19 -27.99 -19.67
N LEU A 689 14.95 -28.46 -19.48
CA LEU A 689 14.68 -29.82 -18.98
C LEU A 689 15.30 -30.88 -19.89
N ASN A 690 15.13 -30.76 -21.20
CA ASN A 690 15.68 -31.69 -22.18
C ASN A 690 17.22 -31.65 -22.26
N GLY A 691 17.82 -30.48 -22.08
CA GLY A 691 19.27 -30.29 -22.05
C GLY A 691 19.94 -30.77 -20.76
N ASN A 692 19.17 -30.99 -19.69
CA ASN A 692 19.66 -31.34 -18.36
C ASN A 692 18.99 -32.61 -17.81
N PRO A 693 19.48 -33.83 -18.16
CA PRO A 693 18.82 -35.11 -17.81
C PRO A 693 18.66 -35.42 -16.31
N LYS A 694 19.29 -34.62 -15.43
CA LYS A 694 19.18 -34.75 -13.97
C LYS A 694 18.24 -33.73 -13.33
N ALA A 695 17.75 -32.75 -14.11
CA ALA A 695 16.88 -31.70 -13.61
C ALA A 695 15.44 -32.19 -13.55
N GLU A 696 14.71 -31.79 -12.51
CA GLU A 696 13.25 -31.89 -12.47
C GLU A 696 12.62 -30.66 -13.13
N ILE A 697 11.30 -30.69 -13.35
CA ILE A 697 10.59 -29.57 -13.96
C ILE A 697 10.70 -28.31 -13.09
N GLU A 698 10.65 -28.48 -11.77
CA GLU A 698 10.83 -27.41 -10.79
C GLU A 698 12.21 -26.74 -10.88
N ASP A 699 13.27 -27.51 -11.15
CA ASP A 699 14.62 -26.97 -11.35
C ASP A 699 14.68 -26.10 -12.61
N SER A 700 14.01 -26.53 -13.68
CA SER A 700 13.96 -25.80 -14.95
C SER A 700 13.09 -24.54 -14.86
N ILE A 701 12.00 -24.59 -14.10
CA ILE A 701 11.20 -23.40 -13.75
C ILE A 701 12.04 -22.43 -12.91
N SER A 702 12.81 -22.94 -11.93
CA SER A 702 13.69 -22.12 -11.09
C SER A 702 14.78 -21.45 -11.91
N TYR A 703 15.38 -22.17 -12.87
CA TYR A 703 16.34 -21.63 -13.83
C TYR A 703 15.75 -20.46 -14.64
N ALA A 704 14.58 -20.66 -15.24
CA ALA A 704 13.90 -19.60 -16.00
C ALA A 704 13.52 -18.40 -15.12
N LYS A 705 13.11 -18.63 -13.87
CA LYS A 705 12.84 -17.57 -12.88
C LYS A 705 14.10 -16.77 -12.52
N GLY A 706 15.25 -17.44 -12.39
CA GLY A 706 16.54 -16.78 -12.17
C GLY A 706 16.86 -15.80 -13.30
N MET A 707 16.76 -16.26 -14.55
CA MET A 707 16.94 -15.40 -15.73
C MET A 707 15.95 -14.24 -15.75
N LEU A 708 14.68 -14.50 -15.41
CA LEU A 708 13.64 -13.48 -15.35
C LEU A 708 13.95 -12.42 -14.28
N ASP A 709 14.40 -12.82 -13.09
CA ASP A 709 14.73 -11.89 -12.01
C ASP A 709 15.93 -10.99 -12.38
N GLU A 710 16.93 -11.54 -13.07
CA GLU A 710 18.04 -10.75 -13.65
C GLU A 710 17.51 -9.72 -14.66
N LYS A 711 16.69 -10.13 -15.64
CA LYS A 711 16.18 -9.19 -16.65
C LYS A 711 15.22 -8.14 -16.10
N LYS A 712 14.41 -8.47 -15.09
CA LYS A 712 13.56 -7.48 -14.41
C LYS A 712 14.38 -6.46 -13.62
N THR A 713 15.45 -6.88 -12.94
CA THR A 713 16.30 -5.95 -12.18
C THR A 713 17.11 -5.04 -13.11
N GLU A 714 17.66 -5.57 -14.21
CA GLU A 714 18.27 -4.76 -15.28
C GLU A 714 17.30 -3.71 -15.84
N LEU A 715 16.07 -4.13 -16.19
CA LEU A 715 15.05 -3.22 -16.70
C LEU A 715 14.72 -2.14 -15.66
N LEU A 716 14.52 -2.51 -14.39
CA LEU A 716 14.16 -1.57 -13.34
C LEU A 716 15.27 -0.54 -13.09
N GLU A 717 16.53 -0.97 -13.13
CA GLU A 717 17.68 -0.07 -13.05
C GLU A 717 17.70 0.91 -14.23
N HIS A 718 17.51 0.45 -15.46
CA HIS A 718 17.40 1.33 -16.63
C HIS A 718 16.21 2.29 -16.58
N VAL A 719 15.10 1.88 -15.96
CA VAL A 719 13.90 2.72 -15.81
C VAL A 719 14.12 3.84 -14.81
N LEU A 720 14.74 3.51 -13.67
CA LEU A 720 14.86 4.43 -12.55
C LEU A 720 16.14 5.27 -12.62
N MET A 721 17.20 4.78 -13.24
CA MET A 721 18.50 5.45 -13.28
C MET A 721 18.86 5.94 -14.69
N ASP A 722 19.64 7.02 -14.71
CA ASP A 722 20.21 7.60 -15.93
C ASP A 722 21.71 7.25 -16.06
N TYR A 723 22.10 6.02 -15.70
CA TYR A 723 23.48 5.54 -15.88
C TYR A 723 23.76 5.20 -17.35
N GLY A 724 24.88 5.70 -17.89
CA GLY A 724 25.40 5.33 -19.21
C GLY A 724 24.76 6.06 -20.40
N SER A 725 24.89 5.48 -21.60
CA SER A 725 24.40 6.00 -22.89
C SER A 725 22.89 5.80 -23.10
N ASN A 726 22.10 5.67 -22.02
CA ASN A 726 20.68 5.33 -22.11
C ASN A 726 19.86 6.58 -22.47
N ASP A 727 19.76 6.85 -23.77
CA ASP A 727 19.18 8.08 -24.33
C ASP A 727 17.64 8.15 -24.27
N LEU A 728 16.95 7.18 -23.66
CA LEU A 728 15.50 7.18 -23.63
C LEU A 728 14.94 8.24 -22.66
N PRO A 729 13.94 9.04 -23.09
CA PRO A 729 13.20 9.91 -22.19
C PRO A 729 12.52 9.12 -21.06
N LYS A 730 12.44 9.71 -19.86
CA LYS A 730 11.78 9.12 -18.69
C LYS A 730 10.34 8.63 -18.97
N PRO A 731 9.48 9.34 -19.72
CA PRO A 731 8.16 8.82 -20.08
C PRO A 731 8.24 7.50 -20.88
N CYS A 732 9.19 7.37 -21.81
CA CYS A 732 9.38 6.15 -22.59
C CYS A 732 9.85 5.00 -21.70
N LYS A 733 10.78 5.25 -20.78
CA LYS A 733 11.22 4.29 -19.77
C LYS A 733 10.05 3.79 -18.90
N LEU A 734 9.18 4.69 -18.44
CA LEU A 734 7.99 4.34 -17.67
C LEU A 734 6.99 3.51 -18.48
N LEU A 735 6.82 3.78 -19.78
CA LEU A 735 5.97 2.94 -20.65
C LEU A 735 6.51 1.51 -20.79
N HIS A 736 7.83 1.33 -20.86
CA HIS A 736 8.45 -0.01 -20.83
C HIS A 736 8.14 -0.73 -19.51
N LEU A 737 8.27 -0.04 -18.38
CA LEU A 737 7.89 -0.59 -17.08
C LEU A 737 6.41 -0.97 -17.03
N SER A 738 5.52 -0.10 -17.51
CA SER A 738 4.09 -0.40 -17.57
C SER A 738 3.78 -1.64 -18.42
N CYS A 739 4.47 -1.82 -19.55
CA CYS A 739 4.34 -3.03 -20.35
C CYS A 739 4.81 -4.27 -19.57
N LEU A 740 5.97 -4.22 -18.92
CA LEU A 740 6.42 -5.32 -18.06
C LEU A 740 5.39 -5.66 -16.97
N LYS A 741 4.80 -4.63 -16.34
CA LYS A 741 3.77 -4.82 -15.31
C LYS A 741 2.52 -5.51 -15.86
N VAL A 742 2.14 -5.25 -17.12
CA VAL A 742 1.06 -6.00 -17.80
C VAL A 742 1.40 -7.47 -17.94
N PHE A 743 2.58 -7.79 -18.49
CA PHE A 743 3.01 -9.18 -18.65
C PHE A 743 3.13 -9.89 -17.30
N GLN A 744 3.72 -9.24 -16.30
CA GLN A 744 3.79 -9.80 -14.95
C GLN A 744 2.39 -10.06 -14.41
N MET A 745 1.45 -9.11 -14.54
CA MET A 745 0.07 -9.30 -14.10
C MET A 745 -0.60 -10.51 -14.78
N PHE A 746 -0.41 -10.68 -16.08
CA PHE A 746 -0.96 -11.81 -16.82
C PHE A 746 -0.35 -13.16 -16.42
N PHE A 747 0.92 -13.18 -16.02
CA PHE A 747 1.71 -14.41 -15.84
C PHE A 747 2.31 -14.57 -14.42
N ASN A 748 1.79 -13.87 -13.40
CA ASN A 748 2.38 -13.85 -12.06
C ASN A 748 2.33 -15.21 -11.36
N SER A 749 1.17 -15.84 -11.37
CA SER A 749 0.88 -17.11 -10.68
C SER A 749 0.12 -18.12 -11.53
N SER A 750 -0.53 -17.64 -12.58
CA SER A 750 -1.26 -18.41 -13.58
C SER A 750 -1.20 -17.63 -14.89
N ASN A 751 -1.61 -18.25 -16.01
CA ASN A 751 -1.86 -17.54 -17.27
C ASN A 751 -3.28 -16.93 -17.26
N ARG A 752 -3.42 -15.74 -16.66
CA ARG A 752 -4.69 -15.02 -16.57
C ARG A 752 -5.22 -14.53 -17.92
N PHE A 753 -4.34 -14.42 -18.92
CA PHE A 753 -4.70 -13.94 -20.25
C PHE A 753 -5.56 -14.94 -21.02
N ASP A 754 -5.28 -16.24 -20.86
CA ASP A 754 -6.07 -17.32 -21.46
C ASP A 754 -7.45 -17.45 -20.79
N SER A 755 -7.60 -17.04 -19.54
CA SER A 755 -8.85 -17.13 -18.79
C SER A 755 -9.90 -16.09 -19.19
N ASP A 756 -11.14 -16.52 -19.42
CA ASP A 756 -12.26 -15.64 -19.73
C ASP A 756 -12.93 -15.01 -18.50
N THR A 757 -12.50 -15.38 -17.30
CA THR A 757 -13.16 -14.95 -16.05
C THR A 757 -12.22 -14.30 -15.04
N GLU A 758 -10.92 -14.63 -15.04
CA GLU A 758 -9.99 -14.19 -14.00
C GLU A 758 -9.76 -12.68 -13.95
N LEU A 759 -9.94 -11.96 -15.07
CA LEU A 759 -9.79 -10.50 -15.12
C LEU A 759 -11.11 -9.74 -15.11
N PHE A 760 -12.24 -10.44 -15.09
CA PHE A 760 -13.55 -9.82 -15.22
C PHE A 760 -13.84 -8.81 -14.10
N HIS A 761 -13.48 -9.15 -12.86
CA HIS A 761 -13.65 -8.27 -11.72
C HIS A 761 -12.74 -7.02 -11.81
N ASP A 762 -11.49 -7.24 -12.23
CA ASP A 762 -10.49 -6.17 -12.41
C ASP A 762 -10.90 -5.21 -13.52
N ILE A 763 -11.40 -5.71 -14.65
CA ILE A 763 -11.96 -4.91 -15.76
C ILE A 763 -13.15 -4.09 -15.27
N LYS A 764 -14.08 -4.71 -14.52
CA LYS A 764 -15.23 -4.01 -13.95
C LYS A 764 -14.79 -2.88 -13.04
N ARG A 765 -13.84 -3.11 -12.14
CA ARG A 765 -13.34 -2.10 -11.21
C ARG A 765 -12.49 -1.02 -11.88
N GLY A 766 -11.73 -1.38 -12.91
CA GLY A 766 -10.90 -0.45 -13.67
C GLY A 766 -11.71 0.46 -14.57
N ILE A 767 -12.76 -0.04 -15.23
CA ILE A 767 -13.41 0.70 -16.32
C ILE A 767 -14.83 1.17 -15.96
N TYR A 768 -15.62 0.37 -15.24
CA TYR A 768 -17.07 0.57 -15.17
C TYR A 768 -17.61 0.97 -13.80
N ILE A 769 -17.11 0.35 -12.73
CA ILE A 769 -17.61 0.56 -11.37
C ILE A 769 -16.83 1.72 -10.74
N PRO A 770 -17.44 2.85 -10.39
CA PRO A 770 -16.74 3.92 -9.68
C PRO A 770 -16.33 3.46 -8.27
N PRO A 771 -15.26 4.02 -7.68
CA PRO A 771 -14.94 3.78 -6.28
C PRO A 771 -16.08 4.30 -5.41
N GLU A 772 -16.41 3.57 -4.34
CA GLU A 772 -17.38 4.05 -3.35
C GLU A 772 -16.82 5.31 -2.70
N ASN A 773 -17.61 6.38 -2.64
CA ASN A 773 -17.25 7.52 -1.80
C ASN A 773 -17.25 7.00 -0.35
N PRO A 774 -16.24 7.30 0.47
CA PRO A 774 -16.38 7.15 1.91
C PRO A 774 -17.44 8.17 2.37
N VAL A 775 -18.71 7.79 2.29
CA VAL A 775 -19.82 8.55 2.87
C VAL A 775 -19.87 8.15 4.33
N PRO A 776 -19.80 9.09 5.29
CA PRO A 776 -20.03 8.78 6.70
C PRO A 776 -21.40 8.11 6.85
N ARG A 777 -21.44 6.85 7.27
CA ARG A 777 -22.72 6.17 7.54
C ARG A 777 -23.41 6.92 8.69
N ARG A 778 -24.58 7.52 8.42
CA ARG A 778 -25.39 8.15 9.48
C ARG A 778 -25.80 7.11 10.53
N ILE A 779 -25.62 7.48 11.79
CA ILE A 779 -25.96 6.69 12.99
C ILE A 779 -27.45 6.30 12.95
N PRO A 780 -27.82 5.02 13.13
CA PRO A 780 -29.17 4.66 13.53
C PRO A 780 -29.41 5.14 14.97
N SER A 781 -30.54 5.79 15.24
CA SER A 781 -30.92 6.22 16.58
C SER A 781 -30.73 5.09 17.63
N PRO A 782 -30.36 5.40 18.89
CA PRO A 782 -30.08 4.40 19.93
C PRO A 782 -31.18 3.34 20.08
N SER A 783 -32.43 3.73 19.88
CA SER A 783 -33.61 2.86 19.92
C SER A 783 -33.66 1.74 18.86
N LYS A 784 -32.87 1.83 17.77
CA LYS A 784 -32.83 0.83 16.70
C LYS A 784 -31.73 -0.21 16.85
N MET A 785 -30.76 0.00 17.74
CA MET A 785 -29.67 -0.95 18.00
C MET A 785 -30.11 -2.11 18.92
N GLU A 786 -30.93 -1.83 19.94
CA GLU A 786 -31.49 -2.87 20.83
C GLU A 786 -32.31 -3.92 20.08
N THR A 787 -32.99 -3.53 18.99
CA THR A 787 -33.85 -4.42 18.21
C THR A 787 -33.07 -5.37 17.28
N LYS A 788 -31.80 -5.06 16.96
CA LYS A 788 -30.94 -5.97 16.17
C LYS A 788 -30.26 -7.01 17.06
N CYS A 789 -29.86 -6.64 18.28
CA CYS A 789 -29.18 -7.55 19.20
C CYS A 789 -30.14 -8.63 19.76
N SER A 790 -31.41 -8.29 19.96
CA SER A 790 -32.45 -9.25 20.38
C SER A 790 -32.80 -10.29 19.30
N LYS A 791 -32.75 -9.92 18.01
CA LYS A 791 -33.00 -10.84 16.88
C LYS A 791 -31.88 -11.87 16.65
N VAL A 792 -30.64 -11.55 17.04
CA VAL A 792 -29.51 -12.50 16.95
C VAL A 792 -29.56 -13.51 18.09
N LYS A 793 -29.99 -13.11 19.31
CA LYS A 793 -30.21 -14.05 20.42
C LYS A 793 -31.33 -15.07 20.15
N ALA A 794 -32.38 -14.68 19.42
CA ALA A 794 -33.50 -15.59 19.10
C ALA A 794 -33.14 -16.68 18.06
N ARG A 795 -32.02 -16.55 17.33
CA ARG A 795 -31.56 -17.56 16.36
C ARG A 795 -30.59 -18.60 16.93
N LEU A 796 -30.11 -18.43 18.16
CA LEU A 796 -29.09 -19.30 18.77
C LEU A 796 -29.62 -20.21 19.89
N ILE A 797 -30.93 -20.19 20.17
CA ILE A 797 -31.56 -21.12 21.11
C ILE A 797 -32.45 -22.08 20.31
N GLY A 798 -31.80 -23.05 19.68
CA GLY A 798 -32.44 -24.29 19.24
C GLY A 798 -32.36 -25.29 20.38
N GLU A 799 -33.51 -25.74 20.86
CA GLU A 799 -33.69 -26.68 21.96
C GLU A 799 -32.90 -27.98 21.75
N SER A 800 -32.01 -28.34 22.69
CA SER A 800 -31.63 -29.73 22.90
C SER A 800 -32.04 -30.15 24.31
N LYS A 801 -33.13 -30.93 24.38
CA LYS A 801 -33.54 -31.65 25.59
C LYS A 801 -32.53 -32.78 25.84
N TYR A 802 -31.83 -32.74 26.96
CA TYR A 802 -31.34 -33.93 27.64
C TYR A 802 -31.52 -33.77 29.15
N GLN A 803 -32.42 -34.59 29.70
CA GLN A 803 -32.63 -34.80 31.13
C GLN A 803 -31.48 -35.64 31.70
N GLY A 804 -30.98 -35.28 32.88
CA GLY A 804 -29.92 -36.04 33.55
C GLY A 804 -29.50 -35.48 34.91
N ASN A 805 -30.44 -35.52 35.86
CA ASN A 805 -30.29 -35.35 37.30
C ASN A 805 -28.93 -35.78 37.93
N ARG A 806 -28.25 -34.88 38.67
CA ARG A 806 -28.04 -34.91 40.15
C ARG A 806 -26.82 -34.07 40.58
N ASN A 807 -27.07 -33.25 41.60
CA ASN A 807 -26.12 -32.55 42.46
C ASN A 807 -25.01 -33.48 42.97
N PHE A 808 -23.77 -32.98 43.11
CA PHE A 808 -23.03 -33.09 44.37
C PHE A 808 -21.99 -31.96 44.48
N ASN A 809 -21.83 -31.54 45.73
CA ASN A 809 -21.17 -30.35 46.21
C ASN A 809 -19.88 -30.75 46.96
N ILE A 810 -19.00 -29.78 47.22
CA ILE A 810 -17.96 -29.77 48.27
C ILE A 810 -16.61 -30.46 47.92
N GLY A 811 -15.59 -29.63 47.68
CA GLY A 811 -14.65 -29.24 48.74
C GLY A 811 -13.25 -29.91 48.79
N GLN A 812 -12.31 -29.06 49.20
CA GLN A 812 -11.04 -29.32 49.92
C GLN A 812 -9.75 -29.64 49.13
N ASN A 813 -8.94 -28.58 49.01
CA ASN A 813 -7.70 -28.32 49.76
C ASN A 813 -6.47 -29.24 49.64
N PHE A 814 -5.35 -28.60 49.20
CA PHE A 814 -3.96 -28.64 49.74
C PHE A 814 -3.22 -30.01 49.73
N ALA A 815 -1.91 -30.16 49.49
CA ALA A 815 -0.76 -29.27 49.36
C ALA A 815 0.44 -30.06 48.77
N ARG A 816 1.40 -29.31 48.21
CA ARG A 816 2.88 -29.46 48.22
C ARG A 816 3.51 -30.83 48.55
N ARG A 817 4.46 -31.27 47.70
CA ARG A 817 5.90 -31.32 48.03
C ARG A 817 6.78 -31.73 46.83
N ALA A 818 8.02 -31.27 46.88
CA ALA A 818 9.05 -31.30 45.85
C ALA A 818 10.04 -32.48 46.00
N THR A 819 10.47 -33.04 44.86
CA THR A 819 11.82 -33.58 44.43
C THR A 819 12.56 -34.62 45.31
N PRO A 820 13.62 -35.36 44.84
CA PRO A 820 14.33 -35.38 43.53
C PRO A 820 14.66 -36.80 42.97
N ILE A 821 15.31 -36.91 41.79
CA ILE A 821 16.55 -37.70 41.49
C ILE A 821 16.74 -38.00 39.98
N GLN A 822 17.95 -37.65 39.48
CA GLN A 822 18.64 -38.00 38.20
C GLN A 822 18.96 -39.52 38.11
N VAL A 823 19.14 -40.25 36.98
CA VAL A 823 20.02 -40.12 35.80
C VAL A 823 19.56 -41.18 34.76
N GLY A 824 19.68 -40.92 33.45
CA GLY A 824 19.73 -41.98 32.43
C GLY A 824 19.90 -41.45 31.00
N ARG A 825 20.99 -41.86 30.33
CA ARG A 825 21.48 -41.38 29.02
C ARG A 825 20.77 -42.00 27.79
N ASP A 826 20.83 -41.21 26.70
CA ASP A 826 20.91 -41.51 25.27
C ASP A 826 19.80 -42.33 24.56
N LYS A 827 19.11 -41.67 23.62
CA LYS A 827 19.14 -42.02 22.19
C LYS A 827 18.43 -40.99 21.30
N VAL A 828 19.10 -40.70 20.19
CA VAL A 828 18.70 -39.91 19.03
C VAL A 828 17.34 -40.36 18.48
N SER A 829 16.44 -39.41 18.18
CA SER A 829 15.28 -39.65 17.32
C SER A 829 15.00 -38.45 16.41
N ILE A 830 14.81 -38.79 15.14
CA ILE A 830 14.55 -37.96 13.97
C ILE A 830 13.12 -37.40 14.06
N PRO A 831 12.86 -36.10 13.82
CA PRO A 831 11.50 -35.59 13.76
C PRO A 831 10.81 -35.95 12.43
N PRO A 832 9.49 -36.23 12.46
CA PRO A 832 8.75 -36.79 11.33
C PRO A 832 8.39 -35.74 10.27
N LYS A 833 8.43 -36.17 9.00
CA LYS A 833 7.82 -35.49 7.86
C LYS A 833 6.30 -35.40 8.06
N PHE A 834 5.77 -34.19 8.18
CA PHE A 834 4.33 -33.96 8.06
C PHE A 834 3.96 -33.79 6.58
N GLY A 835 3.29 -34.80 6.02
CA GLY A 835 2.64 -34.72 4.72
C GLY A 835 1.36 -33.89 4.84
N LEU A 836 1.28 -32.82 4.05
CA LEU A 836 0.06 -32.05 3.85
C LEU A 836 -0.69 -32.67 2.65
N CYS A 837 -1.79 -33.36 2.96
CA CYS A 837 -2.77 -33.82 1.99
C CYS A 837 -3.51 -32.61 1.39
N PHE A 838 -3.40 -32.43 0.08
CA PHE A 838 -4.36 -31.63 -0.70
C PHE A 838 -5.56 -32.51 -1.08
N PRO A 839 -6.81 -32.00 -1.02
CA PRO A 839 -7.95 -32.74 -1.49
C PRO A 839 -8.03 -32.74 -3.02
N ALA A 840 -7.94 -33.93 -3.60
CA ALA A 840 -8.25 -34.22 -4.99
C ALA A 840 -9.73 -33.93 -5.30
N THR A 841 -10.00 -33.26 -6.42
CA THR A 841 -11.33 -33.25 -7.05
C THR A 841 -11.22 -33.73 -8.49
N LYS A 842 -11.47 -35.05 -8.62
CA LYS A 842 -12.08 -35.84 -9.69
C LYS A 842 -12.23 -35.23 -11.10
N ASP A 843 -11.52 -35.86 -12.03
CA ASP A 843 -12.00 -36.47 -13.30
C ASP A 843 -13.38 -36.04 -13.83
N PHE A 844 -13.41 -35.50 -15.05
CA PHE A 844 -14.49 -35.79 -15.99
C PHE A 844 -13.98 -35.88 -17.43
N GLN A 845 -14.30 -37.01 -18.07
CA GLN A 845 -13.95 -37.40 -19.42
C GLN A 845 -14.83 -36.71 -20.49
N TRP A 846 -14.22 -36.55 -21.66
CA TRP A 846 -14.82 -36.15 -22.94
C TRP A 846 -16.00 -36.99 -23.40
N THR A 847 -17.00 -36.35 -24.02
CA THR A 847 -17.72 -36.90 -25.18
C THR A 847 -18.13 -35.79 -26.15
N ALA A 848 -18.07 -36.11 -27.44
CA ALA A 848 -18.23 -35.20 -28.57
C ALA A 848 -19.70 -35.01 -29.01
N GLY A 849 -19.97 -33.87 -29.64
CA GLY A 849 -21.00 -33.69 -30.66
C GLY A 849 -22.28 -32.96 -30.22
N PHE A 850 -22.51 -31.75 -30.74
CA PHE A 850 -23.64 -31.45 -31.64
C PHE A 850 -23.57 -30.00 -32.17
N ARG A 851 -23.97 -29.86 -33.43
CA ARG A 851 -24.10 -28.60 -34.20
C ARG A 851 -25.29 -27.75 -33.72
N GLY A 852 -25.12 -26.43 -33.81
CA GLY A 852 -26.14 -25.48 -34.29
C GLY A 852 -27.06 -24.83 -33.25
N ASN A 853 -26.86 -23.53 -32.97
CA ASN A 853 -27.74 -22.46 -33.48
C ASN A 853 -27.30 -21.08 -32.98
N PHE A 854 -27.13 -20.17 -33.95
CA PHE A 854 -26.97 -18.73 -33.77
C PHE A 854 -28.29 -18.09 -33.26
N GLY A 855 -28.17 -17.02 -32.46
CA GLY A 855 -29.12 -15.90 -32.53
C GLY A 855 -29.65 -15.34 -31.21
N ARG A 856 -29.30 -14.06 -30.97
CA ARG A 856 -30.03 -13.03 -30.19
C ARG A 856 -30.13 -13.20 -28.66
N VAL A 857 -29.38 -12.37 -27.92
CA VAL A 857 -29.93 -11.43 -26.91
C VAL A 857 -28.97 -10.24 -26.75
N PHE A 858 -29.26 -9.14 -27.42
CA PHE A 858 -28.83 -7.79 -27.02
C PHE A 858 -29.99 -6.85 -27.33
N LEU A 859 -30.61 -6.30 -26.28
CA LEU A 859 -31.22 -4.97 -26.17
C LEU A 859 -32.28 -4.95 -25.05
N LEU A 860 -32.34 -3.79 -24.38
CA LEU A 860 -33.30 -3.32 -23.36
C LEU A 860 -32.88 -3.65 -21.90
N GLY A 861 -32.76 -2.70 -20.96
CA GLY A 861 -33.35 -1.37 -20.94
C GLY A 861 -32.57 -0.33 -20.11
N ARG A 862 -32.59 0.90 -20.64
CA ARG A 862 -32.63 2.14 -19.86
C ARG A 862 -34.07 2.35 -19.38
N GLY A 863 -34.23 2.89 -18.17
CA GLY A 863 -35.47 3.55 -17.73
C GLY A 863 -35.87 3.22 -16.30
N TYR A 864 -35.23 3.87 -15.32
CA TYR A 864 -35.80 4.87 -14.38
C TYR A 864 -34.80 5.15 -13.25
#